data_AF-A0A4Q4WA91-F1
#
_entry.id   AF-A0A4Q4WA91-F1
#
_cell.length_a   1.000
_cell.length_b   1.000
_cell.length_c   1.000
_cell.angle_alpha   90.00
_cell.angle_beta   90.00
_cell.angle_gamma   90.00
#
_symmetry.space_group_name_H-M   'P 1'
#
loop_
_entity.id
_entity.type
_entity.pdbx_description
1 polymer ?
#
loop_
_entity_poly.entity_id
_entity_poly.type
_entity_poly.pdbx_seq_one_letter_code
_entity_poly.pdbx_strand_id
1 'polypeptide(L)'
;MDRSFNIQAPEVKVVAQLILGFVISSAVVHLFRVYWRLRHIPGPFWAKFTNVQRVFWVKSRRAHEIHQAVHDKYGEVVQFGPNMVSLANPAWIPTVYPIRPGFPKSNFYRTLMPYTRKGGALPAVFNTRDEELHKKIKSPIAPLFSMSNTLPLEVFLNKTIKVMTEQLDMRFVGSQATFDLADWLQYFAFDVMGTLTFSKRYGFLEQGKDVNNMLGTIWTYMRTAAPMTQIPWFDEIWYKNSFMAMFRKTTGFSILSIVGKYIAERTEARKSGKGVEDGLGGRDMLSQFLEITINNPTLPPWCVTAWTFSNVIAGSDSTAVVMKTVWYNLLAYPETMHRLREELLEAKRTNGMTTPFPSWKDVCDLPYLDACILEGVRMHPPFCLPLERVVPKGGTMIGDSFFPEGTVVGMSPYVVNRHKPTFGEDADDWNPDRWMVPKEQRQKREAAIMTFGAGRRVCLGRHVAMLELKKIVPALLLRYEPEMAGFDGIHVPIYCFLVSHGERHVLFDLGVRRDWDHYAPKTVDLIRRTTQCRTEKNVSEILDDYADCVAKAEAKPVVRSTDIEAVIWSHHHFDHIGDPSTFPSSTALVVGPGVKKLCWPAYPTNPDSLVLDTDIEGRTALEIDFAANPLRIGRFDAFDYFGDGSFYLLDAPGHSVGHLTALARVTTAADGNPEHDSFVFMGADTCHHPGVLRPTEYLPLPTVLSPSPVKLFAHSCPGDVLQRLQPNENPAEAFFTVSPILFPDHEAALETVRKIAELDAADNIFIILAHDESIKNHIDLFPHPINDWKAKGLRSQTRWLFCKDFSNALDEANSGESLTGDGAGAVSVTASN
;
A
#
# COMPACT_ATOMS: atom_id res chain seq x y z
N MET A 1 -55.37 -0.08 -65.74
CA MET A 1 -55.94 0.34 -64.45
C MET A 1 -54.87 0.09 -63.40
N ASP A 2 -54.03 1.08 -63.14
CA ASP A 2 -53.02 1.06 -62.08
C ASP A 2 -53.32 2.22 -61.13
N ARG A 3 -53.52 1.91 -59.85
CA ARG A 3 -53.61 2.89 -58.76
C ARG A 3 -52.55 2.54 -57.73
N SER A 4 -51.38 3.16 -57.84
CA SER A 4 -50.40 3.25 -56.77
C SER A 4 -50.76 4.45 -55.88
N PHE A 5 -51.18 4.17 -54.64
CA PHE A 5 -51.34 5.19 -53.61
C PHE A 5 -49.96 5.64 -53.11
N ASN A 6 -49.54 6.82 -53.53
CA ASN A 6 -48.33 7.48 -53.06
C ASN A 6 -48.69 8.39 -51.87
N ILE A 7 -48.53 7.89 -50.64
CA ILE A 7 -48.67 8.71 -49.42
C ILE A 7 -47.34 9.46 -49.21
N GLN A 8 -47.24 10.67 -49.76
CA GLN A 8 -46.28 11.66 -49.27
C GLN A 8 -46.87 12.30 -48.01
N ALA A 9 -46.33 12.00 -46.83
CA ALA A 9 -46.87 12.46 -45.53
C ALA A 9 -46.02 13.60 -44.90
N PRO A 10 -46.27 14.88 -45.23
CA PRO A 10 -45.72 16.01 -44.48
C PRO A 10 -46.15 16.01 -43.00
N GLU A 11 -47.29 15.43 -42.68
CA GLU A 11 -47.83 15.32 -41.31
C GLU A 11 -46.94 14.48 -40.38
N VAL A 12 -46.29 13.43 -40.90
CA VAL A 12 -45.40 12.56 -40.09
C VAL A 12 -44.14 13.31 -39.66
N LYS A 13 -43.62 14.22 -40.49
CA LYS A 13 -42.45 15.04 -40.14
C LYS A 13 -42.77 16.07 -39.06
N VAL A 14 -43.92 16.72 -39.15
CA VAL A 14 -44.36 17.70 -38.15
C VAL A 14 -44.62 17.03 -36.80
N VAL A 15 -45.29 15.87 -36.79
CA VAL A 15 -45.51 15.08 -35.58
C VAL A 15 -44.20 14.60 -34.96
N ALA A 16 -43.24 14.14 -35.76
CA ALA A 16 -41.91 13.76 -35.28
C ALA A 16 -41.13 14.94 -34.68
N GLN A 17 -41.22 16.13 -35.28
CA GLN A 17 -40.59 17.35 -34.76
C GLN A 17 -41.23 17.83 -33.44
N LEU A 18 -42.55 17.74 -33.31
CA LEU A 18 -43.26 18.08 -32.07
C LEU A 18 -42.91 17.09 -30.94
N ILE A 19 -42.84 15.79 -31.25
CA ILE A 19 -42.39 14.77 -30.29
C ILE A 19 -40.95 15.05 -29.86
N LEU A 20 -40.05 15.31 -30.80
CA LEU A 20 -38.65 15.61 -30.50
C LEU A 20 -38.51 16.88 -29.65
N GLY A 21 -39.23 17.95 -29.98
CA GLY A 21 -39.26 19.20 -29.22
C GLY A 21 -39.80 19.01 -27.80
N PHE A 22 -40.86 18.21 -27.63
CA PHE A 22 -41.39 17.85 -26.31
C PHE A 22 -40.38 17.04 -25.48
N VAL A 23 -39.74 16.04 -26.09
CA VAL A 23 -38.71 15.21 -25.42
C VAL A 23 -37.53 16.07 -24.97
N ILE A 24 -37.01 16.95 -25.83
CA ILE A 24 -35.91 17.86 -25.50
C ILE A 24 -36.34 18.82 -24.36
N SER A 25 -37.51 19.43 -24.47
CA SER A 25 -38.02 20.36 -23.44
C SER A 25 -38.21 19.67 -22.09
N SER A 26 -38.77 18.46 -22.09
CA SER A 26 -38.92 17.63 -20.88
C SER A 26 -37.56 17.24 -20.29
N ALA A 27 -36.58 16.91 -21.12
CA ALA A 27 -35.23 16.60 -20.68
C ALA A 27 -34.54 17.83 -20.06
N VAL A 28 -34.66 19.01 -20.66
CA VAL A 28 -34.11 20.26 -20.13
C VAL A 28 -34.76 20.64 -18.80
N VAL A 29 -36.09 20.57 -18.70
CA VAL A 29 -36.81 20.84 -17.44
C VAL A 29 -36.40 19.83 -16.36
N HIS A 30 -36.24 18.56 -16.71
CA HIS A 30 -35.77 17.54 -15.79
C HIS A 30 -34.34 17.84 -15.29
N LEU A 31 -33.41 18.13 -16.20
CA LEU A 31 -32.02 18.48 -15.86
C LEU A 31 -31.94 19.73 -14.99
N PHE A 32 -32.73 20.77 -15.30
CA PHE A 32 -32.79 22.00 -14.51
C PHE A 32 -33.34 21.73 -13.10
N ARG A 33 -34.42 20.95 -12.97
CA ARG A 33 -34.98 20.57 -11.66
C ARG A 33 -33.99 19.78 -10.82
N VAL A 34 -33.29 18.84 -11.44
CA VAL A 34 -32.31 17.98 -10.76
C VAL A 34 -31.10 18.81 -10.32
N TYR A 35 -30.58 19.69 -11.18
CA TYR A 35 -29.51 20.62 -10.84
C TYR A 35 -29.91 21.54 -9.68
N TRP A 36 -31.06 22.21 -9.77
CA TRP A 36 -31.48 23.20 -8.78
C TRP A 36 -31.67 22.59 -7.39
N ARG A 37 -32.10 21.33 -7.33
CA ARG A 37 -32.39 20.59 -6.10
C ARG A 37 -31.15 20.32 -5.24
N LEU A 38 -29.98 20.11 -5.86
CA LEU A 38 -28.72 19.78 -5.18
C LEU A 38 -27.59 20.78 -5.48
N ARG A 39 -27.91 21.95 -6.06
CA ARG A 39 -26.90 22.94 -6.50
C ARG A 39 -25.96 23.43 -5.40
N HIS A 40 -26.41 23.37 -4.14
CA HIS A 40 -25.65 23.75 -2.95
C HIS A 40 -24.59 22.71 -2.54
N ILE A 41 -24.69 21.48 -3.04
CA ILE A 41 -23.73 20.42 -2.76
C ILE A 41 -22.53 20.54 -3.74
N PRO A 42 -21.28 20.59 -3.24
CA PRO A 42 -20.10 20.66 -4.10
C PRO A 42 -19.86 19.33 -4.81
N GLY A 43 -19.14 19.35 -5.93
CA GLY A 43 -18.76 18.13 -6.66
C GLY A 43 -18.36 18.40 -8.11
N PRO A 44 -17.88 17.37 -8.83
CA PRO A 44 -17.47 17.48 -10.22
C PRO A 44 -18.58 18.06 -11.11
N PHE A 45 -18.20 18.86 -12.11
CA PHE A 45 -19.16 19.55 -12.98
C PHE A 45 -20.16 18.60 -13.65
N TRP A 46 -19.68 17.51 -14.25
CA TRP A 46 -20.52 16.54 -14.97
C TRP A 46 -21.42 15.72 -14.05
N ALA A 47 -21.00 15.48 -12.80
CA ALA A 47 -21.79 14.79 -11.80
C ALA A 47 -23.12 15.49 -11.50
N LYS A 48 -23.21 16.81 -11.71
CA LYS A 48 -24.45 17.58 -11.51
C LYS A 48 -25.54 17.26 -12.53
N PHE A 49 -25.16 16.75 -13.71
CA PHE A 49 -26.07 16.58 -14.86
C PHE A 49 -26.23 15.14 -15.31
N THR A 50 -25.23 14.28 -15.11
CA THR A 50 -25.28 12.89 -15.59
C THR A 50 -24.58 11.89 -14.67
N ASN A 51 -25.06 10.63 -14.66
CA ASN A 51 -24.39 9.50 -14.03
C ASN A 51 -23.32 8.84 -14.94
N VAL A 52 -23.15 9.32 -16.17
CA VAL A 52 -22.17 8.76 -17.13
C VAL A 52 -20.75 8.80 -16.55
N GLN A 53 -20.40 9.87 -15.85
CA GLN A 53 -19.10 9.99 -15.19
C GLN A 53 -18.85 8.87 -14.17
N ARG A 54 -19.85 8.53 -13.35
CA ARG A 54 -19.77 7.44 -12.37
C ARG A 54 -19.55 6.08 -13.04
N VAL A 55 -20.16 5.86 -14.20
CA VAL A 55 -19.95 4.64 -14.99
C VAL A 55 -18.49 4.53 -15.43
N PHE A 56 -17.88 5.64 -15.87
CA PHE A 56 -16.47 5.65 -16.26
C PHE A 56 -15.54 5.43 -15.07
N TRP A 57 -15.83 6.00 -13.89
CA TRP A 57 -15.06 5.75 -12.67
C TRP A 57 -15.03 4.27 -12.29
N VAL A 58 -16.16 3.56 -12.40
CA VAL A 58 -16.19 2.12 -12.10
C VAL A 58 -15.51 1.30 -13.21
N LYS A 59 -15.65 1.70 -14.47
CA LYS A 59 -14.98 1.03 -15.60
C LYS A 59 -13.46 1.18 -15.57
N SER A 60 -12.91 2.24 -14.98
CA SER A 60 -11.47 2.39 -14.79
C SER A 60 -10.90 1.46 -13.71
N ARG A 61 -11.75 0.75 -12.94
CA ARG A 61 -11.39 -0.10 -11.80
C ARG A 61 -10.75 0.63 -10.61
N ARG A 62 -10.51 1.93 -10.75
CA ARG A 62 -9.94 2.84 -9.74
C ARG A 62 -10.99 3.73 -9.08
N ALA A 63 -12.26 3.31 -9.09
CA ALA A 63 -13.36 4.11 -8.54
C ALA A 63 -13.12 4.55 -7.10
N HIS A 64 -12.50 3.69 -6.29
CA HIS A 64 -12.25 3.94 -4.88
C HIS A 64 -11.23 5.07 -4.65
N GLU A 65 -10.12 5.06 -5.38
CA GLU A 65 -9.14 6.16 -5.40
C GLU A 65 -9.74 7.45 -5.95
N ILE A 66 -10.52 7.36 -7.04
CA ILE A 66 -11.20 8.53 -7.61
C ILE A 66 -12.18 9.11 -6.59
N HIS A 67 -12.94 8.29 -5.88
CA HIS A 67 -13.86 8.76 -4.85
C HIS A 67 -13.10 9.44 -3.70
N GLN A 68 -11.95 8.90 -3.29
CA GLN A 68 -11.09 9.52 -2.27
C GLN A 68 -10.60 10.89 -2.74
N ALA A 69 -9.96 10.98 -3.91
CA ALA A 69 -9.45 12.23 -4.47
C ALA A 69 -10.55 13.30 -4.67
N VAL A 70 -11.76 12.86 -5.02
CA VAL A 70 -12.92 13.75 -5.13
C VAL A 70 -13.35 14.26 -3.74
N HIS A 71 -13.32 13.43 -2.71
CA HIS A 71 -13.57 13.88 -1.33
C HIS A 71 -12.47 14.80 -0.80
N ASP A 72 -11.20 14.53 -1.10
CA ASP A 72 -10.08 15.40 -0.72
C ASP A 72 -10.22 16.79 -1.33
N LYS A 73 -10.76 16.87 -2.56
CA LYS A 73 -10.97 18.14 -3.27
C LYS A 73 -12.22 18.91 -2.83
N TYR A 74 -13.34 18.22 -2.58
CA TYR A 74 -14.65 18.87 -2.40
C TYR A 74 -15.20 18.78 -0.96
N GLY A 75 -14.54 18.04 -0.06
CA GLY A 75 -14.90 17.90 1.34
C GLY A 75 -15.73 16.66 1.67
N GLU A 76 -16.37 16.66 2.84
CA GLU A 76 -17.05 15.47 3.40
C GLU A 76 -18.39 15.13 2.74
N VAL A 77 -18.99 16.06 2.00
CA VAL A 77 -20.29 15.93 1.33
C VAL A 77 -20.14 16.28 -0.14
N VAL A 78 -20.23 15.29 -1.03
CA VAL A 78 -19.91 15.49 -2.46
C VAL A 78 -20.94 14.89 -3.39
N GLN A 79 -21.39 15.67 -4.36
CA GLN A 79 -22.31 15.23 -5.41
C GLN A 79 -21.57 14.38 -6.44
N PHE A 80 -21.83 13.07 -6.46
CA PHE A 80 -21.26 12.13 -7.44
C PHE A 80 -22.16 11.91 -8.64
N GLY A 81 -23.46 12.19 -8.50
CA GLY A 81 -24.41 12.11 -9.60
C GLY A 81 -25.58 13.07 -9.41
N PRO A 82 -26.48 13.17 -10.41
CA PRO A 82 -27.51 14.21 -10.41
C PRO A 82 -28.47 14.10 -9.23
N ASN A 83 -28.65 12.89 -8.71
CA ASN A 83 -29.43 12.61 -7.51
C ASN A 83 -28.67 11.74 -6.50
N MET A 84 -27.33 11.69 -6.57
CA MET A 84 -26.51 10.84 -5.70
C MET A 84 -25.40 11.67 -5.04
N VAL A 85 -25.38 11.64 -3.70
CA VAL A 85 -24.39 12.32 -2.85
C VAL A 85 -23.60 11.29 -2.06
N SER A 86 -22.27 11.40 -2.12
CA SER A 86 -21.33 10.64 -1.30
C SER A 86 -21.01 11.41 -0.01
N LEU A 87 -20.91 10.69 1.09
CA LEU A 87 -20.67 11.19 2.44
C LEU A 87 -19.45 10.49 3.04
N ALA A 88 -18.54 11.23 3.66
CA ALA A 88 -17.28 10.70 4.21
C ALA A 88 -17.24 10.63 5.74
N ASN A 89 -17.97 11.50 6.45
CA ASN A 89 -17.83 11.63 7.90
C ASN A 89 -18.50 10.48 8.69
N PRO A 90 -17.75 9.66 9.46
CA PRO A 90 -18.30 8.54 10.21
C PRO A 90 -19.37 8.93 11.24
N ALA A 91 -19.40 10.18 11.71
CA ALA A 91 -20.40 10.66 12.66
C ALA A 91 -21.84 10.57 12.12
N TRP A 92 -22.02 10.49 10.80
CA TRP A 92 -23.33 10.39 10.15
C TRP A 92 -23.80 8.95 9.92
N ILE A 93 -22.97 7.94 10.22
CA ILE A 93 -23.32 6.52 10.07
C ILE A 93 -24.64 6.18 10.78
N PRO A 94 -24.89 6.57 12.05
CA PRO A 94 -26.14 6.24 12.74
C PRO A 94 -27.39 6.84 12.09
N THR A 95 -27.24 7.99 11.42
CA THR A 95 -28.33 8.69 10.70
C THR A 95 -28.65 8.00 9.38
N VAL A 96 -27.63 7.71 8.57
CA VAL A 96 -27.78 7.13 7.22
C VAL A 96 -28.06 5.62 7.28
N TYR A 97 -27.51 4.93 8.27
CA TYR A 97 -27.64 3.49 8.48
C TYR A 97 -28.19 3.15 9.87
N PRO A 98 -29.44 3.53 10.17
CA PRO A 98 -30.02 3.31 11.50
C PRO A 98 -30.27 1.82 11.79
N ILE A 99 -30.34 1.50 13.09
CA ILE A 99 -30.76 0.17 13.59
C ILE A 99 -32.28 -0.02 13.42
N ARG A 100 -33.03 1.09 13.41
CA ARG A 100 -34.49 1.13 13.19
C ARG A 100 -34.80 1.30 11.69
N PRO A 101 -36.04 1.02 11.23
CA PRO A 101 -36.46 1.41 9.89
C PRO A 101 -36.19 2.90 9.66
N GLY A 102 -35.61 3.24 8.52
CA GLY A 102 -35.18 4.60 8.21
C GLY A 102 -35.02 4.74 6.70
N PHE A 103 -33.77 4.87 6.25
CA PHE A 103 -33.48 5.08 4.83
C PHE A 103 -33.55 3.74 4.07
N PRO A 104 -34.45 3.58 3.08
CA PRO A 104 -34.50 2.37 2.27
C PRO A 104 -33.32 2.30 1.29
N LYS A 105 -32.98 1.08 0.85
CA LYS A 105 -31.95 0.84 -0.16
C LYS A 105 -32.36 1.38 -1.54
N SER A 106 -31.42 2.03 -2.23
CA SER A 106 -31.66 2.58 -3.59
C SER A 106 -31.75 1.48 -4.65
N ASN A 107 -32.05 1.87 -5.90
CA ASN A 107 -32.06 0.97 -7.06
C ASN A 107 -30.68 0.37 -7.38
N PHE A 108 -29.59 0.90 -6.80
CA PHE A 108 -28.25 0.32 -6.85
C PHE A 108 -28.24 -1.18 -6.55
N TYR A 109 -28.98 -1.61 -5.53
CA TYR A 109 -28.97 -3.00 -5.10
C TYR A 109 -29.76 -3.92 -6.03
N ARG A 110 -30.74 -3.39 -6.76
CA ARG A 110 -31.52 -4.18 -7.72
C ARG A 110 -30.62 -4.74 -8.83
N THR A 111 -29.64 -3.97 -9.28
CA THR A 111 -28.72 -4.40 -10.35
C THR A 111 -27.81 -5.56 -9.88
N LEU A 112 -27.57 -5.67 -8.57
CA LEU A 112 -26.84 -6.75 -7.91
C LEU A 112 -27.68 -8.01 -7.60
N MET A 113 -28.92 -8.09 -8.09
CA MET A 113 -29.70 -9.33 -8.03
C MET A 113 -29.26 -10.29 -9.15
N PRO A 114 -28.79 -11.50 -8.83
CA PRO A 114 -28.53 -12.50 -9.85
C PRO A 114 -29.84 -12.86 -10.55
N TYR A 115 -29.78 -13.07 -11.86
CA TYR A 115 -30.96 -13.28 -12.70
C TYR A 115 -30.87 -14.65 -13.36
N THR A 116 -31.97 -15.40 -13.40
CA THR A 116 -32.08 -16.63 -14.17
C THR A 116 -33.26 -16.58 -15.13
N ARG A 117 -33.13 -17.17 -16.33
CA ARG A 117 -34.20 -17.16 -17.34
C ARG A 117 -35.51 -17.81 -16.87
N LYS A 118 -35.42 -18.86 -16.04
CA LYS A 118 -36.60 -19.60 -15.54
C LYS A 118 -37.14 -19.05 -14.21
N GLY A 119 -36.32 -18.33 -13.42
CA GLY A 119 -36.66 -17.89 -12.06
C GLY A 119 -36.64 -16.37 -11.84
N GLY A 120 -36.36 -15.58 -12.88
CA GLY A 120 -36.28 -14.12 -12.77
C GLY A 120 -35.09 -13.62 -11.94
N ALA A 121 -35.18 -12.39 -11.46
CA ALA A 121 -34.22 -11.82 -10.52
C ALA A 121 -34.43 -12.43 -9.12
N LEU A 122 -33.38 -13.00 -8.54
CA LEU A 122 -33.43 -13.67 -7.24
C LEU A 122 -33.15 -12.66 -6.11
N PRO A 123 -34.14 -12.37 -5.24
CA PRO A 123 -33.94 -11.49 -4.10
C PRO A 123 -33.15 -12.22 -3.00
N ALA A 124 -32.05 -11.61 -2.56
CA ALA A 124 -31.21 -12.09 -1.46
C ALA A 124 -31.19 -11.07 -0.31
N VAL A 125 -30.74 -11.50 0.88
CA VAL A 125 -30.65 -10.65 2.09
C VAL A 125 -29.89 -9.35 1.82
N PHE A 126 -28.79 -9.42 1.06
CA PHE A 126 -27.96 -8.28 0.75
C PHE A 126 -28.66 -7.28 -0.21
N ASN A 127 -29.28 -7.75 -1.29
CA ASN A 127 -29.72 -6.88 -2.38
C ASN A 127 -31.20 -6.50 -2.35
N THR A 128 -32.03 -7.18 -1.54
CA THR A 128 -33.45 -6.86 -1.44
C THR A 128 -33.67 -5.48 -0.79
N ARG A 129 -34.50 -4.68 -1.45
CA ARG A 129 -34.87 -3.33 -1.03
C ARG A 129 -36.13 -3.30 -0.16
N ASP A 130 -36.99 -4.29 -0.35
CA ASP A 130 -38.20 -4.48 0.45
C ASP A 130 -37.80 -4.87 1.89
N GLU A 131 -38.16 -4.03 2.86
CA GLU A 131 -37.84 -4.21 4.27
C GLU A 131 -38.61 -5.37 4.91
N GLU A 132 -39.85 -5.62 4.50
CA GLU A 132 -40.65 -6.72 5.02
C GLU A 132 -40.14 -8.05 4.47
N LEU A 133 -39.85 -8.12 3.17
CA LEU A 133 -39.20 -9.29 2.59
C LEU A 133 -37.83 -9.53 3.22
N HIS A 134 -37.01 -8.48 3.39
CA HIS A 134 -35.71 -8.57 4.06
C HIS A 134 -35.83 -9.18 5.46
N LYS A 135 -36.74 -8.64 6.29
CA LYS A 135 -36.99 -9.15 7.63
C LYS A 135 -37.42 -10.61 7.58
N LYS A 136 -38.37 -10.95 6.69
CA LYS A 136 -38.90 -12.30 6.51
C LYS A 136 -37.81 -13.33 6.16
N ILE A 137 -36.86 -12.98 5.30
CA ILE A 137 -35.79 -13.92 4.86
C ILE A 137 -34.51 -13.84 5.69
N LYS A 138 -34.25 -12.74 6.43
CA LYS A 138 -33.05 -12.60 7.28
C LYS A 138 -33.28 -13.15 8.68
N SER A 139 -34.41 -12.83 9.31
CA SER A 139 -34.66 -13.16 10.72
C SER A 139 -34.50 -14.65 11.06
N PRO A 140 -34.96 -15.61 10.22
CA PRO A 140 -34.83 -17.03 10.54
C PRO A 140 -33.38 -17.53 10.55
N ILE A 141 -32.51 -16.98 9.69
CA ILE A 141 -31.14 -17.46 9.55
C ILE A 141 -30.13 -16.64 10.37
N ALA A 142 -30.49 -15.44 10.82
CA ALA A 142 -29.56 -14.57 11.54
C ALA A 142 -28.93 -15.20 12.80
N PRO A 143 -29.65 -16.01 13.61
CA PRO A 143 -29.04 -16.71 14.73
C PRO A 143 -27.89 -17.63 14.32
N LEU A 144 -27.91 -18.23 13.12
CA LEU A 144 -26.87 -19.14 12.64
C LEU A 144 -25.51 -18.46 12.47
N PHE A 145 -25.49 -17.13 12.36
CA PHE A 145 -24.28 -16.33 12.18
C PHE A 145 -23.87 -15.57 13.45
N SER A 146 -24.49 -15.86 14.60
CA SER A 146 -23.99 -15.37 15.88
C SER A 146 -22.65 -16.02 16.22
N MET A 147 -21.85 -15.38 17.07
CA MET A 147 -20.59 -15.99 17.51
C MET A 147 -20.81 -17.37 18.14
N SER A 148 -21.85 -17.54 18.97
CA SER A 148 -22.18 -18.82 19.61
C SER A 148 -22.46 -19.97 18.63
N ASN A 149 -23.06 -19.68 17.47
CA ASN A 149 -23.32 -20.68 16.43
C ASN A 149 -22.20 -20.78 15.38
N THR A 150 -21.30 -19.80 15.36
CA THR A 150 -20.09 -19.81 14.51
C THR A 150 -18.98 -20.63 15.15
N LEU A 151 -18.84 -20.64 16.48
CA LEU A 151 -17.80 -21.41 17.17
C LEU A 151 -17.79 -22.91 16.85
N PRO A 152 -18.93 -23.63 16.80
CA PRO A 152 -18.95 -25.03 16.37
C PRO A 152 -18.38 -25.26 14.96
N LEU A 153 -18.35 -24.23 14.11
CA LEU A 153 -17.79 -24.31 12.76
C LEU A 153 -16.26 -24.34 12.75
N GLU A 154 -15.61 -24.02 13.88
CA GLU A 154 -14.16 -24.02 14.03
C GLU A 154 -13.51 -25.35 13.62
N VAL A 155 -14.20 -26.48 13.84
CA VAL A 155 -13.71 -27.81 13.45
C VAL A 155 -13.50 -27.93 11.94
N PHE A 156 -14.36 -27.30 11.14
CA PHE A 156 -14.24 -27.31 9.68
C PHE A 156 -13.10 -26.40 9.22
N LEU A 157 -12.92 -25.28 9.90
CA LEU A 157 -11.83 -24.35 9.64
C LEU A 157 -10.48 -25.01 9.92
N ASN A 158 -10.32 -25.69 11.07
CA ASN A 158 -9.11 -26.45 11.42
C ASN A 158 -8.74 -27.49 10.36
N LYS A 159 -9.75 -28.22 9.84
CA LYS A 159 -9.53 -29.20 8.78
C LYS A 159 -9.07 -28.55 7.48
N THR A 160 -9.53 -27.35 7.19
CA THR A 160 -9.14 -26.61 5.97
C THR A 160 -7.75 -26.00 6.12
N ILE A 161 -7.42 -25.45 7.30
CA ILE A 161 -6.07 -24.98 7.64
C ILE A 161 -5.06 -26.12 7.50
N LYS A 162 -5.41 -27.31 8.01
CA LYS A 162 -4.59 -28.52 7.86
C LYS A 162 -4.24 -28.79 6.41
N VAL A 163 -5.24 -28.83 5.53
CA VAL A 163 -5.04 -29.08 4.09
C VAL A 163 -4.18 -27.98 3.47
N MET A 164 -4.42 -26.71 3.80
CA MET A 164 -3.59 -25.61 3.31
C MET A 164 -2.12 -25.82 3.71
N THR A 165 -1.84 -26.08 4.99
CA THR A 165 -0.46 -26.30 5.44
C THR A 165 0.18 -27.53 4.80
N GLU A 166 -0.56 -28.64 4.65
CA GLU A 166 -0.05 -29.84 3.98
C GLU A 166 0.31 -29.57 2.51
N GLN A 167 -0.52 -28.79 1.80
CA GLN A 167 -0.25 -28.42 0.41
C GLN A 167 0.94 -27.46 0.29
N LEU A 168 1.07 -26.48 1.19
CA LEU A 168 2.20 -25.57 1.20
C LEU A 168 3.51 -26.31 1.51
N ASP A 169 3.50 -27.18 2.52
CA ASP A 169 4.65 -28.00 2.90
C ASP A 169 5.11 -28.89 1.74
N MET A 170 4.17 -29.61 1.12
CA MET A 170 4.45 -30.55 0.04
C MET A 170 4.99 -29.86 -1.21
N ARG A 171 4.53 -28.63 -1.53
CA ARG A 171 4.82 -27.97 -2.81
C ARG A 171 5.99 -27.00 -2.74
N PHE A 172 6.19 -26.33 -1.60
CA PHE A 172 7.06 -25.15 -1.55
C PHE A 172 8.15 -25.24 -0.48
N VAL A 173 7.92 -25.91 0.66
CA VAL A 173 8.91 -25.91 1.76
C VAL A 173 10.20 -26.66 1.39
N GLY A 174 10.10 -27.85 0.78
CA GLY A 174 11.29 -28.62 0.41
C GLY A 174 12.08 -28.02 -0.76
N SER A 175 11.41 -27.34 -1.68
CA SER A 175 12.00 -26.74 -2.88
C SER A 175 12.39 -25.27 -2.71
N GLN A 176 11.89 -24.61 -1.67
CA GLN A 176 11.95 -23.15 -1.49
C GLN A 176 11.39 -22.40 -2.72
N ALA A 177 10.41 -22.98 -3.41
CA ALA A 177 9.83 -22.37 -4.59
C ALA A 177 8.90 -21.21 -4.23
N THR A 178 9.02 -20.10 -4.97
CA THR A 178 8.15 -18.93 -4.86
C THR A 178 6.74 -19.25 -5.34
N PHE A 179 5.72 -18.70 -4.67
CA PHE A 179 4.32 -18.85 -5.06
C PHE A 179 3.49 -17.62 -4.68
N ASP A 180 2.35 -17.44 -5.34
CA ASP A 180 1.43 -16.34 -5.04
C ASP A 180 0.57 -16.67 -3.80
N LEU A 181 0.93 -16.11 -2.63
CA LEU A 181 0.17 -16.30 -1.40
C LEU A 181 -1.28 -15.78 -1.51
N ALA A 182 -1.53 -14.74 -2.31
CA ALA A 182 -2.86 -14.18 -2.46
C ALA A 182 -3.82 -15.20 -3.10
N ASP A 183 -3.36 -15.95 -4.10
CA ASP A 183 -4.13 -17.04 -4.69
C ASP A 183 -4.44 -18.15 -3.67
N TRP A 184 -3.45 -18.55 -2.87
CA TRP A 184 -3.67 -19.57 -1.83
C TRP A 184 -4.64 -19.14 -0.73
N LEU A 185 -4.61 -17.86 -0.32
CA LEU A 185 -5.60 -17.30 0.61
C LEU A 185 -7.00 -17.26 -0.02
N GLN A 186 -7.09 -17.02 -1.32
CA GLN A 186 -8.35 -17.10 -2.07
C GLN A 186 -8.88 -18.55 -2.09
N TYR A 187 -8.02 -19.52 -2.41
CA TYR A 187 -8.34 -20.94 -2.44
C TYR A 187 -8.82 -21.43 -1.07
N PHE A 188 -8.13 -21.00 -0.01
CA PHE A 188 -8.50 -21.27 1.37
C PHE A 188 -9.92 -20.77 1.69
N ALA A 189 -10.23 -19.49 1.44
CA ALA A 189 -11.55 -18.93 1.75
C ALA A 189 -12.69 -19.59 0.95
N PHE A 190 -12.42 -20.05 -0.28
CA PHE A 190 -13.37 -20.84 -1.05
C PHE A 190 -13.63 -22.21 -0.42
N ASP A 191 -12.58 -22.96 -0.10
CA ASP A 191 -12.74 -24.29 0.51
C ASP A 191 -13.33 -24.23 1.92
N VAL A 192 -13.05 -23.18 2.70
CA VAL A 192 -13.73 -22.93 3.98
C VAL A 192 -15.23 -22.80 3.76
N MET A 193 -15.67 -21.89 2.88
CA MET A 193 -17.11 -21.70 2.65
C MET A 193 -17.80 -22.91 2.04
N GLY A 194 -17.12 -23.66 1.18
CA GLY A 194 -17.62 -24.95 0.70
C GLY A 194 -17.86 -25.92 1.85
N THR A 195 -16.89 -26.04 2.75
CA THR A 195 -16.96 -26.93 3.91
C THR A 195 -18.06 -26.49 4.88
N LEU A 196 -18.16 -25.20 5.20
CA LEU A 196 -19.17 -24.67 6.10
C LEU A 196 -20.60 -24.79 5.55
N THR A 197 -20.76 -24.60 4.24
CA THR A 197 -22.07 -24.57 3.60
C THR A 197 -22.57 -25.98 3.25
N PHE A 198 -21.68 -26.85 2.76
CA PHE A 198 -22.04 -28.14 2.15
C PHE A 198 -21.44 -29.36 2.84
N SER A 199 -20.63 -29.18 3.88
CA SER A 199 -19.74 -30.25 4.42
C SER A 199 -18.81 -30.84 3.36
N LYS A 200 -18.48 -30.09 2.30
CA LYS A 200 -17.64 -30.52 1.18
C LYS A 200 -16.70 -29.39 0.76
N ARG A 201 -15.39 -29.64 0.71
CA ARG A 201 -14.45 -28.75 0.02
C ARG A 201 -14.71 -28.79 -1.49
N TYR A 202 -14.42 -27.71 -2.19
CA TYR A 202 -14.48 -27.69 -3.65
C TYR A 202 -13.20 -28.27 -4.27
N GLY A 203 -12.09 -28.22 -3.53
CA GLY A 203 -10.79 -28.77 -3.92
C GLY A 203 -9.83 -27.72 -4.49
N PHE A 204 -9.99 -26.44 -4.13
CA PHE A 204 -9.09 -25.38 -4.60
C PHE A 204 -7.68 -25.58 -4.04
N LEU A 205 -7.56 -25.89 -2.74
CA LEU A 205 -6.28 -26.11 -2.09
C LEU A 205 -5.55 -27.33 -2.66
N GLU A 206 -6.25 -28.45 -2.81
CA GLU A 206 -5.65 -29.68 -3.33
C GLU A 206 -5.18 -29.52 -4.79
N GLN A 207 -5.91 -28.75 -5.61
CA GLN A 207 -5.56 -28.53 -7.02
C GLN A 207 -4.61 -27.33 -7.24
N GLY A 208 -4.56 -26.38 -6.31
CA GLY A 208 -3.79 -25.14 -6.44
C GLY A 208 -4.26 -24.23 -7.59
N LYS A 209 -5.57 -24.22 -7.91
CA LYS A 209 -6.14 -23.44 -9.04
C LYS A 209 -7.63 -23.16 -8.88
N ASP A 210 -8.18 -22.28 -9.73
CA ASP A 210 -9.62 -22.04 -9.83
C ASP A 210 -10.39 -23.30 -10.27
N VAL A 211 -11.21 -23.85 -9.37
CA VAL A 211 -12.01 -25.05 -9.62
C VAL A 211 -13.35 -24.65 -10.23
N ASN A 212 -13.73 -25.29 -11.35
CA ASN A 212 -14.99 -25.01 -12.07
C ASN A 212 -15.17 -23.56 -12.53
N ASN A 213 -14.07 -22.79 -12.66
CA ASN A 213 -14.09 -21.39 -13.07
C ASN A 213 -14.98 -20.51 -12.18
N MET A 214 -15.00 -20.76 -10.86
CA MET A 214 -15.85 -19.99 -9.94
C MET A 214 -15.32 -18.58 -9.75
N LEU A 215 -14.00 -18.41 -9.58
CA LEU A 215 -13.38 -17.09 -9.45
C LEU A 215 -13.60 -16.27 -10.72
N GLY A 216 -13.30 -16.84 -11.88
CA GLY A 216 -13.53 -16.16 -13.17
C GLY A 216 -15.00 -15.76 -13.39
N THR A 217 -15.95 -16.57 -12.89
CA THR A 217 -17.38 -16.24 -12.95
C THR A 217 -17.74 -15.05 -12.05
N ILE A 218 -17.19 -14.96 -10.85
CA ILE A 218 -17.43 -13.83 -9.93
C ILE A 218 -16.89 -12.54 -10.52
N TRP A 219 -15.65 -12.55 -11.04
CA TRP A 219 -15.07 -11.40 -11.70
C TRP A 219 -15.89 -10.92 -12.89
N THR A 220 -16.36 -11.86 -13.73
CA THR A 220 -17.24 -11.53 -14.86
C THR A 220 -18.56 -10.91 -14.40
N TYR A 221 -19.15 -11.45 -13.32
CA TYR A 221 -20.37 -10.92 -12.73
C TYR A 221 -20.16 -9.48 -12.21
N MET A 222 -19.12 -9.24 -11.42
CA MET A 222 -18.85 -7.92 -10.84
C MET A 222 -18.50 -6.89 -11.92
N ARG A 223 -17.67 -7.24 -12.92
CA ARG A 223 -17.34 -6.36 -14.06
C ARG A 223 -18.57 -5.95 -14.86
N THR A 224 -19.57 -6.82 -14.96
CA THR A 224 -20.82 -6.54 -15.67
C THR A 224 -21.78 -5.72 -14.81
N ALA A 225 -21.90 -6.05 -13.53
CA ALA A 225 -22.87 -5.43 -12.63
C ALA A 225 -22.44 -4.03 -12.15
N ALA A 226 -21.15 -3.81 -11.88
CA ALA A 226 -20.68 -2.57 -11.26
C ALA A 226 -20.96 -1.30 -12.11
N PRO A 227 -20.81 -1.30 -13.45
CA PRO A 227 -21.28 -0.17 -14.27
C PRO A 227 -22.80 0.05 -14.18
N MET A 228 -23.58 -1.02 -14.13
CA MET A 228 -25.05 -0.94 -14.04
C MET A 228 -25.51 -0.36 -12.70
N THR A 229 -24.77 -0.61 -11.61
CA THR A 229 -25.09 -0.01 -10.30
C THR A 229 -25.02 1.52 -10.30
N GLN A 230 -24.23 2.12 -11.21
CA GLN A 230 -24.10 3.58 -11.34
C GLN A 230 -25.23 4.22 -12.17
N ILE A 231 -25.90 3.42 -13.02
CA ILE A 231 -27.03 3.83 -13.86
C ILE A 231 -28.19 2.81 -13.78
N PRO A 232 -28.82 2.63 -12.60
CA PRO A 232 -29.74 1.50 -12.40
C PRO A 232 -30.96 1.46 -13.31
N TRP A 233 -31.43 2.61 -13.81
CA TRP A 233 -32.57 2.66 -14.74
C TRP A 233 -32.24 2.01 -16.10
N PHE A 234 -30.97 2.00 -16.50
CA PHE A 234 -30.54 1.37 -17.75
C PHE A 234 -30.52 -0.16 -17.65
N ASP A 235 -30.30 -0.72 -16.46
CA ASP A 235 -30.37 -2.17 -16.19
C ASP A 235 -31.74 -2.76 -16.57
N GLU A 236 -32.82 -2.01 -16.30
CA GLU A 236 -34.20 -2.42 -16.60
C GLU A 236 -34.47 -2.49 -18.11
N ILE A 237 -33.81 -1.64 -18.91
CA ILE A 237 -33.99 -1.58 -20.36
C ILE A 237 -33.08 -2.61 -21.04
N TRP A 238 -31.81 -2.67 -20.63
CA TRP A 238 -30.75 -3.32 -21.39
C TRP A 238 -30.34 -4.70 -20.87
N TYR A 239 -30.39 -4.93 -19.56
CA TYR A 239 -29.81 -6.14 -18.94
C TYR A 239 -30.86 -7.13 -18.43
N LYS A 240 -31.86 -6.66 -17.66
CA LYS A 240 -32.88 -7.50 -17.01
C LYS A 240 -34.25 -7.46 -17.68
N ASN A 241 -34.33 -6.95 -18.91
CA ASN A 241 -35.52 -7.04 -19.75
C ASN A 241 -35.68 -8.46 -20.30
N SER A 242 -36.88 -9.05 -20.18
CA SER A 242 -37.20 -10.39 -20.67
C SER A 242 -36.82 -10.62 -22.15
N PHE A 243 -36.89 -9.59 -22.99
CA PHE A 243 -36.49 -9.65 -24.40
C PHE A 243 -34.96 -9.74 -24.56
N MET A 244 -34.22 -8.83 -23.93
CA MET A 244 -32.74 -8.83 -23.99
C MET A 244 -32.13 -10.05 -23.29
N ALA A 245 -32.78 -10.56 -22.25
CA ALA A 245 -32.37 -11.77 -21.52
C ALA A 245 -32.45 -13.05 -22.37
N MET A 246 -33.25 -13.06 -23.44
CA MET A 246 -33.33 -14.16 -24.40
C MET A 246 -32.00 -14.36 -25.15
N PHE A 247 -31.29 -13.27 -25.41
CA PHE A 247 -30.04 -13.27 -26.19
C PHE A 247 -28.76 -13.29 -25.34
N ARG A 248 -28.87 -13.19 -23.99
CA ARG A 248 -27.71 -13.14 -23.07
C ARG A 248 -27.57 -14.38 -22.19
N LYS A 249 -26.34 -14.80 -21.92
CA LYS A 249 -26.02 -15.87 -20.95
C LYS A 249 -26.23 -15.37 -19.52
N THR A 250 -26.70 -16.25 -18.64
CA THR A 250 -26.85 -15.96 -17.20
C THR A 250 -25.48 -15.77 -16.55
N THR A 251 -25.14 -14.56 -16.11
CA THR A 251 -23.97 -14.32 -15.26
C THR A 251 -24.14 -14.99 -13.90
N GLY A 252 -23.13 -15.71 -13.41
CA GLY A 252 -23.21 -16.47 -12.15
C GLY A 252 -23.77 -17.90 -12.27
N PHE A 253 -23.98 -18.40 -13.49
CA PHE A 253 -24.58 -19.72 -13.73
C PHE A 253 -23.79 -20.88 -13.12
N SER A 254 -22.45 -20.85 -13.14
CA SER A 254 -21.62 -21.92 -12.56
C SER A 254 -21.90 -22.12 -11.07
N ILE A 255 -21.87 -21.04 -10.29
CA ILE A 255 -22.14 -21.08 -8.84
C ILE A 255 -23.60 -21.47 -8.58
N LEU A 256 -24.56 -20.90 -9.30
CA LEU A 256 -25.97 -21.30 -9.16
C LEU A 256 -26.20 -22.78 -9.51
N SER A 257 -25.48 -23.31 -10.49
CA SER A 257 -25.58 -24.72 -10.88
C SER A 257 -25.03 -25.65 -9.79
N ILE A 258 -23.92 -25.27 -9.15
CA ILE A 258 -23.32 -26.01 -8.02
C ILE A 258 -24.24 -25.97 -6.81
N VAL A 259 -24.77 -24.79 -6.48
CA VAL A 259 -25.77 -24.61 -5.42
C VAL A 259 -26.99 -25.51 -5.68
N GLY A 260 -27.52 -25.48 -6.90
CA GLY A 260 -28.66 -26.34 -7.29
C GLY A 260 -28.35 -27.83 -7.16
N LYS A 261 -27.16 -28.26 -7.59
CA LYS A 261 -26.69 -29.65 -7.45
C LYS A 261 -26.66 -30.08 -5.99
N TYR A 262 -26.03 -29.32 -5.10
CA TYR A 262 -25.92 -29.71 -3.68
C TYR A 262 -27.25 -29.64 -2.93
N ILE A 263 -28.13 -28.69 -3.26
CA ILE A 263 -29.50 -28.67 -2.72
C ILE A 263 -30.25 -29.95 -3.13
N ALA A 264 -30.14 -30.37 -4.39
CA ALA A 264 -30.79 -31.59 -4.88
C ALA A 264 -30.24 -32.84 -4.19
N GLU A 265 -28.90 -32.99 -4.14
CA GLU A 265 -28.23 -34.09 -3.44
C GLU A 265 -28.70 -34.20 -1.98
N ARG A 266 -28.74 -33.07 -1.25
CA ARG A 266 -29.12 -33.07 0.16
C ARG A 266 -30.61 -33.37 0.37
N THR A 267 -31.45 -32.87 -0.52
CA THR A 267 -32.90 -33.13 -0.47
C THR A 267 -33.20 -34.60 -0.73
N GLU A 268 -32.56 -35.22 -1.72
CA GLU A 268 -32.74 -36.64 -2.03
C GLU A 268 -32.20 -37.56 -0.93
N ALA A 269 -31.02 -37.25 -0.37
CA ALA A 269 -30.48 -38.03 0.75
C ALA A 269 -31.45 -38.06 1.94
N ARG A 270 -32.02 -36.89 2.30
CA ARG A 270 -33.02 -36.78 3.36
C ARG A 270 -34.30 -37.57 3.08
N LYS A 271 -34.80 -37.56 1.84
CA LYS A 271 -35.98 -38.37 1.43
C LYS A 271 -35.71 -39.87 1.53
N SER A 272 -34.49 -40.30 1.19
CA SER A 272 -34.11 -41.71 1.15
C SER A 272 -33.90 -42.34 2.53
N GLY A 273 -33.97 -41.58 3.63
CA GLY A 273 -33.70 -42.07 4.99
C GLY A 273 -32.26 -42.49 5.23
N LYS A 274 -31.40 -42.45 4.21
CA LYS A 274 -29.95 -42.56 4.36
C LYS A 274 -29.50 -41.27 5.03
N GLY A 275 -29.04 -41.37 6.28
CA GLY A 275 -28.25 -40.31 6.88
C GLY A 275 -27.17 -39.92 5.87
N VAL A 276 -26.99 -38.62 5.64
CA VAL A 276 -25.78 -38.19 4.95
C VAL A 276 -24.65 -38.59 5.89
N GLU A 277 -23.73 -39.45 5.41
CA GLU A 277 -22.47 -39.63 6.11
C GLU A 277 -21.72 -38.30 5.99
N ASP A 278 -21.98 -37.43 6.95
CA ASP A 278 -21.25 -36.19 7.15
C ASP A 278 -19.89 -36.64 7.67
N GLY A 279 -18.95 -37.03 6.79
CA GLY A 279 -17.61 -37.51 7.15
C GLY A 279 -16.77 -36.51 7.99
N LEU A 280 -17.39 -35.42 8.44
CA LEU A 280 -16.81 -34.33 9.20
C LEU A 280 -17.51 -34.04 10.55
N GLY A 281 -18.63 -34.70 10.88
CA GLY A 281 -19.19 -34.73 12.25
C GLY A 281 -19.87 -33.45 12.76
N GLY A 282 -20.53 -32.66 11.90
CA GLY A 282 -21.22 -31.42 12.31
C GLY A 282 -22.36 -31.00 11.39
N ARG A 283 -23.27 -30.14 11.89
CA ARG A 283 -24.47 -29.69 11.17
C ARG A 283 -24.16 -28.47 10.27
N ASP A 284 -23.95 -28.69 8.98
CA ASP A 284 -23.66 -27.60 8.04
C ASP A 284 -24.82 -26.61 7.82
N MET A 285 -24.53 -25.48 7.18
CA MET A 285 -25.51 -24.42 6.97
C MET A 285 -26.64 -24.81 6.01
N LEU A 286 -26.37 -25.63 4.97
CA LEU A 286 -27.41 -26.06 4.04
C LEU A 286 -28.47 -26.94 4.72
N SER A 287 -28.05 -27.89 5.57
CA SER A 287 -28.95 -28.70 6.38
C SER A 287 -29.87 -27.81 7.24
N GLN A 288 -29.29 -26.80 7.90
CA GLN A 288 -30.04 -25.87 8.75
C GLN A 288 -31.00 -24.99 7.94
N PHE A 289 -30.58 -24.51 6.77
CA PHE A 289 -31.46 -23.74 5.87
C PHE A 289 -32.67 -24.56 5.41
N LEU A 290 -32.46 -25.83 5.03
CA LEU A 290 -33.54 -26.73 4.63
C LEU A 290 -34.52 -26.97 5.78
N GLU A 291 -34.03 -27.25 6.99
CA GLU A 291 -34.86 -27.41 8.18
C GLU A 291 -35.69 -26.17 8.51
N ILE A 292 -35.09 -24.97 8.45
CA ILE A 292 -35.79 -23.71 8.67
C ILE A 292 -36.92 -23.53 7.65
N THR A 293 -36.68 -23.85 6.37
CA THR A 293 -37.72 -23.73 5.34
C THR A 293 -38.85 -24.75 5.49
N ILE A 294 -38.54 -25.98 5.90
CA ILE A 294 -39.55 -27.01 6.17
C ILE A 294 -40.43 -26.60 7.35
N ASN A 295 -39.82 -26.07 8.41
CA ASN A 295 -40.53 -25.65 9.63
C ASN A 295 -41.25 -24.31 9.47
N ASN A 296 -41.04 -23.58 8.37
CA ASN A 296 -41.70 -22.31 8.10
C ASN A 296 -42.18 -22.22 6.64
N PRO A 297 -43.35 -22.83 6.33
CA PRO A 297 -43.92 -22.84 4.98
C PRO A 297 -44.27 -21.45 4.42
N THR A 298 -44.30 -20.40 5.26
CA THR A 298 -44.55 -19.03 4.79
C THR A 298 -43.37 -18.45 4.03
N LEU A 299 -42.18 -19.05 4.17
CA LEU A 299 -40.97 -18.61 3.49
C LEU A 299 -41.07 -18.85 1.98
N PRO A 300 -40.55 -17.92 1.18
CA PRO A 300 -40.47 -18.13 -0.26
C PRO A 300 -39.69 -19.40 -0.65
N PRO A 301 -40.18 -20.21 -1.62
CA PRO A 301 -39.54 -21.44 -2.07
C PRO A 301 -38.07 -21.31 -2.51
N TRP A 302 -37.66 -20.11 -2.95
CA TRP A 302 -36.31 -19.82 -3.44
C TRP A 302 -35.32 -19.40 -2.34
N CYS A 303 -35.74 -19.34 -1.06
CA CYS A 303 -34.89 -18.85 0.03
C CYS A 303 -33.62 -19.68 0.21
N VAL A 304 -33.72 -21.02 0.18
CA VAL A 304 -32.55 -21.89 0.34
C VAL A 304 -31.51 -21.58 -0.74
N THR A 305 -31.94 -21.49 -2.00
CA THR A 305 -31.06 -21.11 -3.11
C THR A 305 -30.44 -19.74 -2.89
N ALA A 306 -31.21 -18.74 -2.47
CA ALA A 306 -30.71 -17.39 -2.23
C ALA A 306 -29.69 -17.32 -1.08
N TRP A 307 -29.95 -18.01 0.03
CA TRP A 307 -29.05 -18.06 1.18
C TRP A 307 -27.75 -18.79 0.86
N THR A 308 -27.84 -19.98 0.26
CA THR A 308 -26.67 -20.77 -0.13
C THR A 308 -25.83 -20.05 -1.18
N PHE A 309 -26.45 -19.46 -2.21
CA PHE A 309 -25.73 -18.66 -3.21
C PHE A 309 -25.01 -17.46 -2.59
N SER A 310 -25.67 -16.77 -1.65
CA SER A 310 -25.06 -15.64 -0.95
C SER A 310 -23.86 -16.07 -0.10
N ASN A 311 -23.94 -17.19 0.60
CA ASN A 311 -22.81 -17.70 1.39
C ASN A 311 -21.57 -17.96 0.53
N VAL A 312 -21.72 -18.64 -0.60
CA VAL A 312 -20.57 -19.00 -1.45
C VAL A 312 -19.88 -17.75 -2.02
N ILE A 313 -20.64 -16.79 -2.55
CA ILE A 313 -20.02 -15.60 -3.17
C ILE A 313 -19.53 -14.61 -2.12
N ALA A 314 -20.39 -14.28 -1.15
CA ALA A 314 -20.10 -13.22 -0.20
C ALA A 314 -19.17 -13.66 0.92
N GLY A 315 -19.12 -14.96 1.28
CA GLY A 315 -18.25 -15.44 2.35
C GLY A 315 -16.81 -15.65 1.91
N SER A 316 -16.59 -16.05 0.66
CA SER A 316 -15.25 -16.42 0.17
C SER A 316 -14.45 -15.21 -0.30
N ASP A 317 -14.94 -14.47 -1.29
CA ASP A 317 -14.15 -13.42 -1.96
C ASP A 317 -13.82 -12.25 -1.03
N SER A 318 -14.79 -11.82 -0.21
CA SER A 318 -14.57 -10.70 0.70
C SER A 318 -13.58 -11.03 1.82
N THR A 319 -13.64 -12.24 2.37
CA THR A 319 -12.76 -12.64 3.46
C THR A 319 -11.34 -12.83 2.93
N ALA A 320 -11.19 -13.41 1.74
CA ALA A 320 -9.90 -13.52 1.05
C ALA A 320 -9.24 -12.15 0.82
N VAL A 321 -9.99 -11.12 0.39
CA VAL A 321 -9.45 -9.75 0.23
C VAL A 321 -8.86 -9.21 1.54
N VAL A 322 -9.54 -9.41 2.67
CA VAL A 322 -9.02 -8.96 3.97
C VAL A 322 -7.81 -9.79 4.39
N MET A 323 -7.81 -11.11 4.17
CA MET A 323 -6.64 -11.96 4.44
C MET A 323 -5.43 -11.50 3.64
N LYS A 324 -5.61 -11.26 2.34
CA LYS A 324 -4.57 -10.74 1.44
C LYS A 324 -4.01 -9.42 1.95
N THR A 325 -4.89 -8.54 2.40
CA THR A 325 -4.49 -7.23 2.94
C THR A 325 -3.64 -7.37 4.19
N VAL A 326 -4.06 -8.20 5.14
CA VAL A 326 -3.26 -8.45 6.36
C VAL A 326 -1.90 -9.04 5.99
N TRP A 327 -1.88 -10.10 5.17
CA TRP A 327 -0.62 -10.77 4.81
C TRP A 327 0.33 -9.89 3.99
N TYR A 328 -0.18 -9.16 3.01
CA TYR A 328 0.64 -8.25 2.21
C TYR A 328 1.33 -7.21 3.12
N ASN A 329 0.59 -6.60 4.04
CA ASN A 329 1.18 -5.59 4.92
C ASN A 329 2.10 -6.23 5.98
N LEU A 330 1.81 -7.41 6.52
CA LEU A 330 2.75 -8.09 7.41
C LEU A 330 4.09 -8.40 6.69
N LEU A 331 4.04 -8.79 5.42
CA LEU A 331 5.24 -9.04 4.62
C LEU A 331 5.97 -7.74 4.23
N ALA A 332 5.23 -6.68 3.90
CA ALA A 332 5.80 -5.38 3.51
C ALA A 332 6.32 -4.57 4.70
N TYR A 333 5.87 -4.88 5.92
CA TYR A 333 6.26 -4.24 7.18
C TYR A 333 6.72 -5.29 8.19
N PRO A 334 7.94 -5.86 8.02
CA PRO A 334 8.45 -6.97 8.81
C PRO A 334 8.43 -6.71 10.32
N GLU A 335 8.61 -5.46 10.76
CA GLU A 335 8.55 -5.07 12.17
C GLU A 335 7.19 -5.37 12.79
N THR A 336 6.09 -5.16 12.05
CA THR A 336 4.74 -5.49 12.50
C THR A 336 4.52 -7.01 12.52
N MET A 337 5.09 -7.74 11.55
CA MET A 337 5.05 -9.21 11.54
C MET A 337 5.84 -9.82 12.69
N HIS A 338 7.05 -9.35 12.96
CA HIS A 338 7.88 -9.79 14.07
C HIS A 338 7.20 -9.53 15.41
N ARG A 339 6.64 -8.34 15.62
CA ARG A 339 5.91 -8.03 16.85
C ARG A 339 4.67 -8.91 17.03
N LEU A 340 3.92 -9.18 15.96
CA LEU A 340 2.80 -10.11 16.00
C LEU A 340 3.27 -11.54 16.33
N ARG A 341 4.36 -11.99 15.72
CA ARG A 341 4.95 -13.29 16.02
C ARG A 341 5.36 -13.40 17.48
N GLU A 342 5.98 -12.37 18.06
CA GLU A 342 6.35 -12.34 19.48
C GLU A 342 5.13 -12.42 20.41
N GLU A 343 4.04 -11.70 20.11
CA GLU A 343 2.78 -11.83 20.87
C GLU A 343 2.25 -13.28 20.84
N LEU A 344 2.29 -13.93 19.66
CA LEU A 344 1.83 -15.31 19.51
C LEU A 344 2.74 -16.31 20.22
N LEU A 345 4.07 -16.13 20.15
CA LEU A 345 5.04 -16.98 20.83
C LEU A 345 4.93 -16.82 22.35
N GLU A 346 4.71 -15.61 22.85
CA GLU A 346 4.48 -15.36 24.27
C GLU A 346 3.19 -16.02 24.74
N ALA A 347 2.08 -15.83 24.02
CA ALA A 347 0.82 -16.50 24.35
C ALA A 347 0.96 -18.04 24.33
N LYS A 348 1.80 -18.58 23.43
CA LYS A 348 2.13 -20.01 23.43
C LYS A 348 2.90 -20.44 24.68
N ARG A 349 3.87 -19.64 25.15
CA ARG A 349 4.66 -19.90 26.38
C ARG A 349 3.81 -19.79 27.65
N THR A 350 2.98 -18.75 27.77
CA THR A 350 2.28 -18.43 29.02
C THR A 350 0.93 -19.09 29.15
N ASN A 351 0.17 -19.19 28.06
CA ASN A 351 -1.24 -19.60 28.08
C ASN A 351 -1.45 -21.05 27.61
N GLY A 352 -0.40 -21.73 27.16
CA GLY A 352 -0.49 -23.11 26.67
C GLY A 352 -1.35 -23.24 25.41
N MET A 353 -1.09 -22.37 24.42
CA MET A 353 -1.84 -22.30 23.15
C MET A 353 -1.96 -23.67 22.45
N THR A 354 -3.14 -23.96 21.90
CA THR A 354 -3.46 -25.23 21.23
C THR A 354 -2.59 -25.45 19.99
N THR A 355 -2.17 -26.69 19.77
CA THR A 355 -1.38 -27.13 18.61
C THR A 355 -2.09 -28.25 17.82
N PRO A 356 -1.83 -28.44 16.50
CA PRO A 356 -0.92 -27.66 15.66
C PRO A 356 -1.46 -26.28 15.27
N PHE A 357 -2.75 -26.01 15.48
CA PHE A 357 -3.39 -24.73 15.15
C PHE A 357 -4.05 -24.13 16.40
N PRO A 358 -3.88 -22.82 16.66
CA PRO A 358 -4.51 -22.17 17.80
C PRO A 358 -6.04 -22.31 17.78
N SER A 359 -6.64 -22.55 18.95
CA SER A 359 -8.09 -22.55 19.08
C SER A 359 -8.63 -21.12 19.12
N TRP A 360 -9.93 -20.90 18.89
CA TRP A 360 -10.55 -19.59 19.04
C TRP A 360 -10.26 -18.97 20.41
N LYS A 361 -10.33 -19.77 21.48
CA LYS A 361 -10.06 -19.33 22.85
C LYS A 361 -8.64 -18.76 23.01
N ASP A 362 -7.68 -19.26 22.24
CA ASP A 362 -6.28 -18.84 22.33
C ASP A 362 -6.01 -17.51 21.59
N VAL A 363 -6.87 -17.15 20.63
CA VAL A 363 -6.66 -16.00 19.72
C VAL A 363 -7.75 -14.94 19.82
N CYS A 364 -8.81 -15.17 20.62
CA CYS A 364 -9.95 -14.26 20.69
C CYS A 364 -9.61 -12.93 21.37
N ASP A 365 -8.61 -12.92 22.26
CA ASP A 365 -8.24 -11.77 23.08
C ASP A 365 -6.73 -11.49 23.02
N LEU A 366 -6.18 -11.41 21.81
CA LEU A 366 -4.79 -11.01 21.55
C LEU A 366 -4.75 -9.57 21.01
N PRO A 367 -4.27 -8.58 21.79
CA PRO A 367 -4.37 -7.16 21.44
C PRO A 367 -3.73 -6.76 20.11
N TYR A 368 -2.55 -7.27 19.80
CA TYR A 368 -1.83 -6.87 18.58
C TYR A 368 -2.31 -7.66 17.36
N LEU A 369 -2.69 -8.94 17.50
CA LEU A 369 -3.44 -9.66 16.47
C LEU A 369 -4.73 -8.94 16.10
N ASP A 370 -5.48 -8.47 17.10
CA ASP A 370 -6.68 -7.64 16.89
C ASP A 370 -6.36 -6.38 16.10
N ALA A 371 -5.30 -5.69 16.48
CA ALA A 371 -4.84 -4.47 15.84
C ALA A 371 -4.52 -4.70 14.35
N CYS A 372 -3.72 -5.72 14.03
CA CYS A 372 -3.37 -6.06 12.65
C CYS A 372 -4.61 -6.43 11.81
N ILE A 373 -5.53 -7.23 12.37
CA ILE A 373 -6.74 -7.62 11.65
C ILE A 373 -7.67 -6.43 11.44
N LEU A 374 -7.88 -5.58 12.46
CA LEU A 374 -8.71 -4.38 12.35
C LEU A 374 -8.14 -3.39 11.34
N GLU A 375 -6.81 -3.23 11.30
CA GLU A 375 -6.16 -2.39 10.30
C GLU A 375 -6.31 -2.96 8.89
N GLY A 376 -6.18 -4.29 8.72
CA GLY A 376 -6.46 -4.94 7.44
C GLY A 376 -7.91 -4.77 6.97
N VAL A 377 -8.87 -4.92 7.89
CA VAL A 377 -10.30 -4.67 7.64
C VAL A 377 -10.55 -3.21 7.23
N ARG A 378 -9.82 -2.26 7.82
CA ARG A 378 -9.95 -0.82 7.53
C ARG A 378 -9.39 -0.47 6.14
N MET A 379 -8.16 -0.91 5.85
CA MET A 379 -7.35 -0.48 4.72
C MET A 379 -7.96 -0.82 3.36
N HIS A 380 -8.35 -2.07 3.14
CA HIS A 380 -8.89 -2.53 1.85
C HIS A 380 -10.24 -3.21 2.04
N PRO A 381 -11.32 -2.43 2.18
CA PRO A 381 -12.65 -3.00 2.29
C PRO A 381 -13.01 -3.73 0.97
N PRO A 382 -13.56 -4.95 1.02
CA PRO A 382 -13.93 -5.69 -0.20
C PRO A 382 -15.00 -5.01 -1.05
N PHE A 383 -15.72 -4.04 -0.47
CA PHE A 383 -16.72 -3.23 -1.16
C PHE A 383 -16.40 -1.75 -0.99
N CYS A 384 -15.93 -1.09 -2.06
CA CYS A 384 -15.48 0.31 -2.00
C CYS A 384 -16.48 1.32 -2.57
N LEU A 385 -17.64 0.90 -3.07
CA LEU A 385 -18.64 1.81 -3.61
C LEU A 385 -19.55 2.36 -2.49
N PRO A 386 -20.14 3.56 -2.65
CA PRO A 386 -21.09 4.10 -1.69
C PRO A 386 -22.25 3.14 -1.42
N LEU A 387 -22.51 2.84 -0.14
CA LEU A 387 -23.64 1.98 0.27
C LEU A 387 -24.96 2.76 0.19
N GLU A 388 -25.50 2.92 -1.02
CA GLU A 388 -26.58 3.87 -1.30
C GLU A 388 -27.89 3.66 -0.48
N ARG A 389 -28.48 4.78 -0.09
CA ARG A 389 -29.72 4.89 0.69
C ARG A 389 -30.55 6.02 0.11
N VAL A 390 -31.87 5.91 0.20
CA VAL A 390 -32.78 6.95 -0.29
C VAL A 390 -33.26 7.76 0.90
N VAL A 391 -33.16 9.09 0.79
CA VAL A 391 -33.69 10.02 1.79
C VAL A 391 -35.22 9.85 1.87
N PRO A 392 -35.78 9.63 3.08
CA PRO A 392 -37.20 9.36 3.26
C PRO A 392 -38.09 10.59 2.98
N LYS A 393 -39.40 10.37 3.11
CA LYS A 393 -40.42 11.40 2.90
C LYS A 393 -40.19 12.63 3.79
N GLY A 394 -40.28 13.83 3.22
CA GLY A 394 -40.05 15.09 3.94
C GLY A 394 -38.59 15.59 3.98
N GLY A 395 -37.63 14.82 3.47
CA GLY A 395 -36.21 15.21 3.51
C GLY A 395 -35.56 15.04 4.89
N THR A 396 -34.26 15.33 4.98
CA THR A 396 -33.50 15.18 6.23
C THR A 396 -32.26 16.07 6.24
N MET A 397 -31.86 16.50 7.43
CA MET A 397 -30.53 17.07 7.66
C MET A 397 -29.51 15.94 7.87
N ILE A 398 -28.33 16.07 7.26
CA ILE A 398 -27.15 15.25 7.56
C ILE A 398 -25.96 16.21 7.66
N GLY A 399 -25.35 16.29 8.83
CA GLY A 399 -24.48 17.43 9.17
C GLY A 399 -25.27 18.74 9.01
N ASP A 400 -24.65 19.72 8.37
CA ASP A 400 -25.24 21.05 8.15
C ASP A 400 -26.00 21.16 6.81
N SER A 401 -26.13 20.06 6.07
CA SER A 401 -26.77 20.04 4.75
C SER A 401 -28.16 19.41 4.78
N PHE A 402 -29.14 20.10 4.17
CA PHE A 402 -30.47 19.55 3.93
C PHE A 402 -30.48 18.72 2.63
N PHE A 403 -31.05 17.51 2.72
CA PHE A 403 -31.27 16.62 1.59
C PHE A 403 -32.77 16.45 1.34
N PRO A 404 -33.28 16.80 0.15
CA PRO A 404 -34.69 16.60 -0.18
C PRO A 404 -35.06 15.11 -0.29
N GLU A 405 -36.34 14.81 -0.07
CA GLU A 405 -36.94 13.48 -0.24
C GLU A 405 -36.59 12.82 -1.58
N GLY A 406 -36.14 11.57 -1.55
CA GLY A 406 -35.77 10.82 -2.75
C GLY A 406 -34.33 11.03 -3.22
N THR A 407 -33.54 11.87 -2.53
CA THR A 407 -32.12 12.02 -2.81
C THR A 407 -31.43 10.72 -2.44
N VAL A 408 -30.50 10.24 -3.27
CA VAL A 408 -29.67 9.10 -2.90
C VAL A 408 -28.45 9.62 -2.16
N VAL A 409 -28.22 9.11 -0.96
CA VAL A 409 -27.02 9.37 -0.16
C VAL A 409 -26.29 8.05 0.08
N GLY A 410 -24.98 8.05 0.20
CA GLY A 410 -24.22 6.84 0.51
C GLY A 410 -22.86 7.16 1.06
N MET A 411 -22.26 6.19 1.73
CA MET A 411 -20.92 6.29 2.29
C MET A 411 -20.09 5.17 1.69
N SER A 412 -18.94 5.51 1.10
CA SER A 412 -17.97 4.53 0.59
C SER A 412 -17.16 3.99 1.76
N PRO A 413 -17.11 2.66 1.99
CA PRO A 413 -16.24 2.11 3.02
C PRO A 413 -14.78 2.53 2.86
N TYR A 414 -14.28 2.60 1.62
CA TYR A 414 -12.90 3.00 1.35
C TYR A 414 -12.60 4.42 1.83
N VAL A 415 -13.51 5.36 1.55
CA VAL A 415 -13.36 6.78 1.95
C VAL A 415 -13.57 6.96 3.45
N VAL A 416 -14.64 6.38 4.01
CA VAL A 416 -14.95 6.52 5.45
C VAL A 416 -13.84 5.94 6.31
N ASN A 417 -13.30 4.79 5.92
CA ASN A 417 -12.21 4.13 6.64
C ASN A 417 -10.88 4.92 6.57
N ARG A 418 -10.80 5.96 5.73
CA ARG A 418 -9.67 6.90 5.57
C ARG A 418 -9.98 8.29 6.09
N HIS A 419 -11.06 8.45 6.85
CA HIS A 419 -11.42 9.73 7.43
C HIS A 419 -10.36 10.19 8.45
N LYS A 420 -9.48 11.10 8.02
CA LYS A 420 -8.31 11.57 8.79
C LYS A 420 -8.65 12.05 10.21
N PRO A 421 -9.71 12.84 10.45
CA PRO A 421 -10.09 13.23 11.81
C PRO A 421 -10.43 12.05 12.74
N THR A 422 -10.77 10.88 12.20
CA THR A 422 -11.09 9.67 12.99
C THR A 422 -9.90 8.72 13.12
N PHE A 423 -9.14 8.54 12.04
CA PHE A 423 -8.10 7.51 11.96
C PHE A 423 -6.68 8.05 12.14
N GLY A 424 -6.44 9.35 11.96
CA GLY A 424 -5.12 9.98 12.01
C GLY A 424 -4.75 10.59 10.64
N GLU A 425 -3.72 11.43 10.61
CA GLU A 425 -3.20 11.98 9.34
C GLU A 425 -2.59 10.88 8.45
N ASP A 426 -2.05 9.85 9.09
CA ASP A 426 -1.51 8.60 8.51
C ASP A 426 -2.62 7.58 8.17
N ALA A 427 -3.86 8.03 7.90
CA ALA A 427 -4.99 7.14 7.62
C ALA A 427 -4.81 6.32 6.33
N ASP A 428 -3.90 6.71 5.44
CA ASP A 428 -3.59 5.96 4.23
C ASP A 428 -2.54 4.86 4.46
N ASP A 429 -1.86 4.88 5.60
CA ASP A 429 -0.74 4.00 5.91
C ASP A 429 -1.16 2.79 6.75
N TRP A 430 -0.40 1.69 6.62
CA TRP A 430 -0.51 0.54 7.50
C TRP A 430 0.05 0.87 8.88
N ASN A 431 -0.83 0.96 9.87
CA ASN A 431 -0.43 1.21 11.25
C ASN A 431 -1.32 0.42 12.23
N PRO A 432 -0.93 -0.81 12.62
CA PRO A 432 -1.63 -1.54 13.67
C PRO A 432 -1.66 -0.79 15.02
N ASP A 433 -0.64 0.00 15.36
CA ASP A 433 -0.58 0.72 16.64
C ASP A 433 -1.68 1.77 16.81
N ARG A 434 -2.34 2.17 15.71
CA ARG A 434 -3.58 2.95 15.73
C ARG A 434 -4.68 2.30 16.57
N TRP A 435 -4.66 0.98 16.78
CA TRP A 435 -5.64 0.28 17.59
C TRP A 435 -5.20 0.08 19.05
N MET A 436 -3.93 0.38 19.35
CA MET A 436 -3.31 0.24 20.67
C MET A 436 -3.58 1.48 21.55
N VAL A 437 -4.84 1.88 21.61
CA VAL A 437 -5.34 3.05 22.32
C VAL A 437 -6.33 2.66 23.42
N PRO A 438 -6.67 3.55 24.37
CA PRO A 438 -7.69 3.27 25.38
C PRO A 438 -9.00 2.77 24.75
N LYS A 439 -9.66 1.84 25.46
CA LYS A 439 -10.82 1.09 24.98
C LYS A 439 -11.93 1.96 24.38
N GLU A 440 -12.22 3.12 24.96
CA GLU A 440 -13.25 4.04 24.45
C GLU A 440 -12.90 4.58 23.05
N GLN A 441 -11.64 4.98 22.85
CA GLN A 441 -11.17 5.48 21.55
C GLN A 441 -11.15 4.35 20.51
N ARG A 442 -10.69 3.15 20.90
CA ARG A 442 -10.74 1.95 20.06
C ARG A 442 -12.17 1.64 19.62
N GLN A 443 -13.14 1.65 20.54
CA GLN A 443 -14.56 1.40 20.23
C GLN A 443 -15.16 2.44 19.27
N LYS A 444 -14.80 3.72 19.42
CA LYS A 444 -15.22 4.78 18.48
C LYS A 444 -14.67 4.52 17.07
N ARG A 445 -13.40 4.14 16.94
CA ARG A 445 -12.77 3.78 15.67
C ARG A 445 -13.40 2.53 15.05
N GLU A 446 -13.64 1.49 15.84
CA GLU A 446 -14.30 0.27 15.37
C GLU A 446 -15.73 0.55 14.86
N ALA A 447 -16.48 1.43 15.53
CA ALA A 447 -17.82 1.84 15.10
C ALA A 447 -17.83 2.68 13.82
N ALA A 448 -16.69 3.29 13.46
CA ALA A 448 -16.52 4.05 12.22
C ALA A 448 -16.19 3.15 11.01
N ILE A 449 -15.72 1.91 11.22
CA ILE A 449 -15.39 0.99 10.14
C ILE A 449 -16.66 0.58 9.38
N MET A 450 -16.66 0.84 8.07
CA MET A 450 -17.78 0.56 7.18
C MET A 450 -17.61 -0.71 6.34
N THR A 451 -16.52 -1.45 6.52
CA THR A 451 -16.21 -2.70 5.78
C THR A 451 -17.30 -3.76 5.91
N PHE A 452 -17.90 -3.89 7.09
CA PHE A 452 -19.04 -4.79 7.33
C PHE A 452 -20.40 -4.09 7.15
N GLY A 453 -20.42 -2.84 6.67
CA GLY A 453 -21.58 -1.96 6.69
C GLY A 453 -22.03 -1.61 8.11
N ALA A 454 -23.22 -1.02 8.24
CA ALA A 454 -23.74 -0.53 9.51
C ALA A 454 -25.25 -0.73 9.68
N GLY A 455 -25.72 -0.57 10.93
CA GLY A 455 -27.12 -0.58 11.30
C GLY A 455 -27.83 -1.92 11.08
N ARG A 456 -29.14 -1.86 10.79
CA ARG A 456 -29.98 -3.06 10.58
C ARG A 456 -29.50 -3.95 9.43
N ARG A 457 -28.78 -3.37 8.47
CA ARG A 457 -28.28 -4.02 7.25
C ARG A 457 -26.78 -4.41 7.36
N VAL A 458 -26.21 -4.41 8.57
CA VAL A 458 -24.85 -4.90 8.83
C VAL A 458 -24.65 -6.33 8.32
N CYS A 459 -23.43 -6.63 7.89
CA CYS A 459 -23.01 -7.91 7.33
C CYS A 459 -23.37 -9.06 8.28
N LEU A 460 -24.04 -10.07 7.73
CA LEU A 460 -24.43 -11.26 8.47
C LEU A 460 -23.21 -12.14 8.80
N GLY A 461 -22.24 -12.22 7.88
CA GLY A 461 -21.06 -13.08 7.98
C GLY A 461 -19.90 -12.50 8.82
N ARG A 462 -20.07 -11.36 9.49
CA ARG A 462 -18.96 -10.69 10.23
C ARG A 462 -18.25 -11.65 11.19
N HIS A 463 -18.98 -12.43 11.97
CA HIS A 463 -18.38 -13.35 12.95
C HIS A 463 -17.64 -14.52 12.30
N VAL A 464 -18.14 -15.03 11.16
CA VAL A 464 -17.47 -16.07 10.37
C VAL A 464 -16.15 -15.53 9.81
N ALA A 465 -16.17 -14.36 9.18
CA ALA A 465 -14.96 -13.72 8.64
C ALA A 465 -13.91 -13.44 9.72
N MET A 466 -14.32 -12.92 10.89
CA MET A 466 -13.39 -12.69 12.00
C MET A 466 -12.81 -13.99 12.57
N LEU A 467 -13.61 -15.07 12.63
CA LEU A 467 -13.11 -16.39 13.02
C LEU A 467 -12.07 -16.91 12.01
N GLU A 468 -12.32 -16.76 10.72
CA GLU A 468 -11.35 -17.14 9.68
C GLU A 468 -10.05 -16.36 9.79
N LEU A 469 -10.12 -15.02 9.86
CA LEU A 469 -8.95 -14.14 9.95
C LEU A 469 -8.11 -14.42 11.21
N LYS A 470 -8.76 -14.49 12.38
CA LYS A 470 -8.08 -14.74 13.66
C LYS A 470 -7.45 -16.12 13.77
N LYS A 471 -7.80 -17.05 12.89
CA LYS A 471 -7.23 -18.41 12.91
C LYS A 471 -6.19 -18.63 11.84
N ILE A 472 -6.41 -18.15 10.62
CA ILE A 472 -5.46 -18.38 9.52
C ILE A 472 -4.16 -17.59 9.74
N VAL A 473 -4.25 -16.35 10.22
CA VAL A 473 -3.06 -15.49 10.41
C VAL A 473 -2.10 -16.12 11.44
N PRO A 474 -2.53 -16.47 12.67
CA PRO A 474 -1.65 -17.16 13.62
C PRO A 474 -1.18 -18.54 13.17
N ALA A 475 -2.05 -19.32 12.50
CA ALA A 475 -1.70 -20.68 12.08
C ALA A 475 -0.54 -20.72 11.08
N LEU A 476 -0.52 -19.80 10.11
CA LEU A 476 0.58 -19.71 9.16
C LEU A 476 1.80 -19.04 9.80
N LEU A 477 1.61 -17.95 10.58
CA LEU A 477 2.73 -17.22 11.18
C LEU A 477 3.48 -18.05 12.21
N LEU A 478 2.82 -18.94 12.97
CA LEU A 478 3.51 -19.85 13.88
C LEU A 478 4.23 -21.01 13.18
N ARG A 479 3.93 -21.28 11.90
CA ARG A 479 4.47 -22.41 11.15
C ARG A 479 5.57 -22.01 10.17
N TYR A 480 5.49 -20.82 9.60
CA TYR A 480 6.36 -20.34 8.52
C TYR A 480 7.02 -19.01 8.88
N GLU A 481 8.12 -18.72 8.20
CA GLU A 481 8.79 -17.41 8.15
C GLU A 481 8.83 -17.02 6.66
N PRO A 482 7.70 -16.55 6.10
CA PRO A 482 7.63 -16.24 4.68
C PRO A 482 8.35 -14.93 4.38
N GLU A 483 9.10 -14.91 3.28
CA GLU A 483 9.74 -13.72 2.71
C GLU A 483 9.02 -13.31 1.42
N MET A 484 9.05 -12.01 1.09
CA MET A 484 8.52 -11.51 -0.17
C MET A 484 9.64 -11.51 -1.21
N ALA A 485 9.55 -12.39 -2.21
CA ALA A 485 10.58 -12.52 -3.24
C ALA A 485 10.83 -11.19 -3.96
N GLY A 486 12.10 -10.79 -4.08
CA GLY A 486 12.51 -9.53 -4.68
C GLY A 486 12.48 -8.33 -3.72
N PHE A 487 12.09 -8.53 -2.46
CA PHE A 487 12.18 -7.56 -1.36
C PHE A 487 13.22 -8.04 -0.34
N ASP A 488 14.42 -8.37 -0.80
CA ASP A 488 15.52 -8.91 0.02
C ASP A 488 16.32 -7.81 0.77
N GLY A 489 15.77 -6.59 0.82
CA GLY A 489 16.42 -5.36 1.30
C GLY A 489 17.13 -4.57 0.19
N ILE A 490 17.46 -3.30 0.47
CA ILE A 490 18.29 -2.47 -0.42
C ILE A 490 19.75 -2.62 0.01
N HIS A 491 20.64 -2.92 -0.94
CA HIS A 491 22.07 -2.87 -0.66
C HIS A 491 22.54 -1.42 -0.68
N VAL A 492 22.78 -0.85 0.50
CA VAL A 492 23.22 0.53 0.66
C VAL A 492 24.72 0.56 1.00
N PRO A 493 25.60 1.06 0.13
CA PRO A 493 26.99 1.30 0.50
C PRO A 493 27.07 2.51 1.44
N ILE A 494 28.25 2.72 2.05
CA ILE A 494 28.63 4.00 2.63
C ILE A 494 30.01 4.36 2.09
N TYR A 495 30.15 5.56 1.53
CA TYR A 495 31.45 6.08 1.07
C TYR A 495 32.07 6.98 2.13
N CYS A 496 33.30 6.64 2.52
CA CYS A 496 34.16 7.44 3.39
C CYS A 496 35.27 8.06 2.56
N PHE A 497 35.74 9.26 2.92
CA PHE A 497 36.73 9.98 2.12
C PHE A 497 37.97 10.32 2.91
N LEU A 498 39.13 9.94 2.39
CA LEU A 498 40.43 10.47 2.83
C LEU A 498 40.75 11.74 2.04
N VAL A 499 40.78 12.87 2.73
CA VAL A 499 41.13 14.18 2.14
C VAL A 499 42.53 14.57 2.61
N SER A 500 43.42 14.80 1.66
CA SER A 500 44.83 15.13 1.92
C SER A 500 45.19 16.50 1.35
N HIS A 501 45.76 17.36 2.19
CA HIS A 501 46.27 18.68 1.83
C HIS A 501 47.72 18.83 2.32
N GLY A 502 48.68 18.57 1.45
CA GLY A 502 50.09 18.48 1.84
C GLY A 502 50.31 17.34 2.84
N GLU A 503 50.77 17.67 4.05
CA GLU A 503 50.99 16.73 5.17
C GLU A 503 49.78 16.64 6.12
N ARG A 504 48.66 17.34 5.83
CA ARG A 504 47.45 17.34 6.65
C ARG A 504 46.41 16.39 6.07
N HIS A 505 45.88 15.49 6.89
CA HIS A 505 44.96 14.43 6.45
C HIS A 505 43.72 14.39 7.33
N VAL A 506 42.54 14.40 6.72
CA VAL A 506 41.26 14.26 7.42
C VAL A 506 40.41 13.17 6.78
N LEU A 507 39.57 12.55 7.60
CA LEU A 507 38.57 11.59 7.15
C LEU A 507 37.19 12.22 7.21
N PHE A 508 36.43 12.16 6.12
CA PHE A 508 35.01 12.48 6.11
C PHE A 508 34.22 11.16 6.19
N ASP A 509 33.61 10.93 7.35
CA ASP A 509 33.01 9.69 7.81
C ASP A 509 33.96 8.49 7.96
N LEU A 510 33.51 7.49 8.71
CA LEU A 510 34.22 6.24 9.00
C LEU A 510 33.42 4.97 8.67
N GLY A 511 32.18 5.12 8.20
CA GLY A 511 31.30 4.00 7.86
C GLY A 511 30.75 3.30 9.10
N VAL A 512 30.31 2.05 8.93
CA VAL A 512 29.94 1.16 10.05
C VAL A 512 31.21 0.54 10.63
N ARG A 513 31.38 0.53 11.96
CA ARG A 513 32.50 -0.16 12.63
C ARG A 513 32.46 -1.68 12.40
N ARG A 514 33.63 -2.33 12.39
CA ARG A 514 33.76 -3.79 12.20
C ARG A 514 32.98 -4.59 13.25
N ASP A 515 33.05 -4.16 14.49
CA ASP A 515 32.39 -4.71 15.68
C ASP A 515 31.10 -3.95 16.00
N TRP A 516 30.20 -3.83 15.03
CA TRP A 516 28.96 -3.06 15.14
C TRP A 516 28.08 -3.45 16.34
N ASP A 517 28.23 -4.67 16.86
CA ASP A 517 27.56 -5.17 18.05
C ASP A 517 28.06 -4.51 19.36
N HIS A 518 29.11 -3.69 19.28
CA HIS A 518 29.66 -2.88 20.37
C HIS A 518 29.19 -1.41 20.32
N TYR A 519 28.32 -1.03 19.38
CA TYR A 519 27.60 0.26 19.48
C TYR A 519 26.75 0.33 20.76
N ALA A 520 26.22 1.52 21.06
CA ALA A 520 25.26 1.69 22.15
C ALA A 520 24.09 0.69 22.00
N PRO A 521 23.54 0.12 23.09
CA PRO A 521 22.53 -0.95 23.01
C PRO A 521 21.32 -0.61 22.13
N LYS A 522 20.87 0.65 22.12
CA LYS A 522 19.77 1.10 21.25
C LYS A 522 20.11 1.02 19.77
N THR A 523 21.34 1.36 19.40
CA THR A 523 21.85 1.27 18.04
C THR A 523 21.98 -0.18 17.60
N VAL A 524 22.48 -1.06 18.47
CA VAL A 524 22.54 -2.51 18.21
C VAL A 524 21.14 -3.10 18.01
N ASP A 525 20.17 -2.70 18.84
CA ASP A 525 18.78 -3.11 18.71
C ASP A 525 18.13 -2.59 17.43
N LEU A 526 18.46 -1.37 17.01
CA LEU A 526 18.01 -0.81 15.73
C LEU A 526 18.55 -1.63 14.57
N ILE A 527 19.87 -1.83 14.50
CA ILE A 527 20.52 -2.61 13.43
C ILE A 527 19.87 -4.00 13.30
N ARG A 528 19.73 -4.73 14.41
CA ARG A 528 19.12 -6.08 14.40
C ARG A 528 17.69 -6.12 13.89
N ARG A 529 16.94 -5.02 13.97
CA ARG A 529 15.54 -4.95 13.56
C ARG A 529 15.37 -4.48 12.12
N THR A 530 16.33 -3.71 11.60
CA THR A 530 16.14 -2.99 10.33
C THR A 530 17.14 -3.36 9.25
N THR A 531 18.32 -3.88 9.57
CA THR A 531 19.36 -4.08 8.55
C THR A 531 20.35 -5.20 8.88
N GLN A 532 21.24 -5.48 7.94
CA GLN A 532 22.40 -6.36 8.12
C GLN A 532 23.67 -5.61 7.75
N CYS A 533 24.57 -5.45 8.72
CA CYS A 533 25.86 -4.81 8.48
C CYS A 533 26.92 -5.84 8.08
N ARG A 534 27.68 -5.54 7.02
CA ARG A 534 28.88 -6.30 6.61
C ARG A 534 30.07 -5.37 6.52
N THR A 535 30.81 -5.27 7.62
CA THR A 535 32.08 -4.52 7.68
C THR A 535 33.22 -5.47 7.98
N GLU A 536 34.18 -5.58 7.06
CA GLU A 536 35.35 -6.45 7.26
C GLU A 536 36.46 -5.78 8.08
N LYS A 537 36.63 -4.46 7.93
CA LYS A 537 37.69 -3.67 8.55
C LYS A 537 37.22 -2.28 8.93
N ASN A 538 37.80 -1.72 9.99
CA ASN A 538 37.68 -0.30 10.28
C ASN A 538 38.52 0.53 9.28
N VAL A 539 38.17 1.81 9.07
CA VAL A 539 38.92 2.69 8.16
C VAL A 539 40.40 2.85 8.58
N SER A 540 40.68 2.90 9.89
CA SER A 540 42.05 2.91 10.43
C SER A 540 42.85 1.68 10.00
N GLU A 541 42.25 0.48 10.08
CA GLU A 541 42.87 -0.78 9.63
C GLU A 541 43.12 -0.77 8.11
N ILE A 542 42.21 -0.19 7.32
CA ILE A 542 42.39 -0.05 5.86
C ILE A 542 43.62 0.81 5.54
N LEU A 543 43.78 1.94 6.23
CA LEU A 543 44.93 2.84 6.06
C LEU A 543 46.25 2.15 6.45
N ASP A 544 46.28 1.54 7.64
CA ASP A 544 47.50 0.95 8.19
C ASP A 544 47.92 -0.31 7.42
N ASP A 545 46.97 -1.17 7.02
CA ASP A 545 47.26 -2.35 6.19
C ASP A 545 47.87 -1.95 4.84
N TYR A 546 47.32 -0.91 4.21
CA TYR A 546 47.87 -0.41 2.95
C TYR A 546 49.28 0.16 3.13
N ALA A 547 49.50 0.95 4.19
CA ALA A 547 50.81 1.47 4.53
C ALA A 547 51.83 0.34 4.76
N ASP A 548 51.44 -0.72 5.45
CA ASP A 548 52.30 -1.88 5.72
C ASP A 548 52.57 -2.72 4.46
N CYS A 549 51.62 -2.77 3.51
CA CYS A 549 51.80 -3.39 2.20
C CYS A 549 52.79 -2.61 1.32
N VAL A 550 52.66 -1.28 1.25
CA VAL A 550 53.49 -0.42 0.38
C VAL A 550 54.87 -0.16 0.95
N ALA A 551 55.03 -0.08 2.28
CA ALA A 551 56.33 0.04 2.94
C ALA A 551 57.29 -1.13 2.59
N LYS A 552 56.74 -2.26 2.13
CA LYS A 552 57.50 -3.41 1.64
C LYS A 552 57.86 -3.33 0.15
N ALA A 553 57.25 -2.42 -0.62
CA ALA A 553 57.28 -2.39 -2.07
C ALA A 553 57.98 -1.16 -2.68
N GLU A 554 57.82 0.07 -2.17
CA GLU A 554 58.45 1.30 -2.71
C GLU A 554 58.33 2.50 -1.74
N ALA A 555 59.28 3.44 -1.80
CA ALA A 555 59.39 4.61 -0.92
C ALA A 555 58.48 5.79 -1.32
N LYS A 556 57.16 5.60 -1.33
CA LYS A 556 56.18 6.70 -1.42
C LYS A 556 55.63 7.04 -0.03
N PRO A 557 55.33 8.31 0.30
CA PRO A 557 54.62 8.66 1.53
C PRO A 557 53.24 8.00 1.52
N VAL A 558 52.88 7.26 2.58
CA VAL A 558 51.57 6.62 2.74
C VAL A 558 50.94 7.11 4.03
N VAL A 559 49.67 7.50 3.96
CA VAL A 559 48.91 7.99 5.11
C VAL A 559 48.52 6.82 6.00
N ARG A 560 48.87 6.90 7.28
CA ARG A 560 48.47 5.96 8.33
C ARG A 560 47.34 6.53 9.17
N SER A 561 46.69 5.68 9.97
CA SER A 561 45.72 6.12 10.98
C SER A 561 46.32 7.15 11.95
N THR A 562 47.63 7.10 12.19
CA THR A 562 48.35 8.05 13.05
C THR A 562 48.56 9.42 12.45
N ASP A 563 48.40 9.56 11.13
CA ASP A 563 48.63 10.81 10.40
C ASP A 563 47.33 11.62 10.23
N ILE A 564 46.19 11.07 10.67
CA ILE A 564 44.89 11.73 10.59
C ILE A 564 44.78 12.79 11.69
N GLU A 565 44.63 14.06 11.31
CA GLU A 565 44.48 15.16 12.27
C GLU A 565 43.03 15.29 12.77
N ALA A 566 42.05 14.90 11.95
CA ALA A 566 40.64 14.95 12.32
C ALA A 566 39.79 13.91 11.57
N VAL A 567 38.77 13.42 12.28
CA VAL A 567 37.62 12.71 11.72
C VAL A 567 36.44 13.66 11.74
N ILE A 568 35.81 13.87 10.59
CA ILE A 568 34.59 14.65 10.43
C ILE A 568 33.43 13.67 10.40
N TRP A 569 32.55 13.75 11.38
CA TRP A 569 31.24 13.10 11.30
C TRP A 569 30.32 14.01 10.49
N SER A 570 29.89 13.54 9.33
CA SER A 570 28.82 14.18 8.58
C SER A 570 27.57 14.27 9.44
N HIS A 571 27.31 13.22 10.23
CA HIS A 571 26.29 13.17 11.27
C HIS A 571 26.48 11.95 12.19
N HIS A 572 25.60 11.79 13.18
CA HIS A 572 25.75 10.85 14.29
C HIS A 572 25.14 9.46 14.07
N HIS A 573 24.75 9.11 12.84
CA HIS A 573 24.20 7.79 12.56
C HIS A 573 25.28 6.71 12.55
N PHE A 574 24.90 5.50 12.95
CA PHE A 574 25.82 4.38 13.20
C PHE A 574 26.65 3.97 11.98
N ASP A 575 26.11 4.23 10.79
CA ASP A 575 26.71 3.91 9.50
C ASP A 575 27.67 4.97 8.98
N HIS A 576 27.87 6.07 9.72
CA HIS A 576 28.83 7.13 9.38
C HIS A 576 29.95 7.29 10.42
N ILE A 577 29.67 6.97 11.68
CA ILE A 577 30.54 7.33 12.80
C ILE A 577 31.73 6.38 13.01
N GLY A 578 31.66 5.15 12.53
CA GLY A 578 32.68 4.11 12.67
C GLY A 578 33.16 3.91 14.12
N ASP A 579 34.46 3.69 14.30
CA ASP A 579 35.11 3.59 15.62
C ASP A 579 36.27 4.59 15.75
N PRO A 580 36.01 5.80 16.28
CA PRO A 580 37.04 6.79 16.56
C PRO A 580 38.12 6.34 17.54
N SER A 581 37.87 5.30 18.37
CA SER A 581 38.88 4.81 19.33
C SER A 581 40.07 4.12 18.67
N THR A 582 39.93 3.77 17.40
CA THR A 582 41.01 3.17 16.60
C THR A 582 42.03 4.19 16.10
N PHE A 583 41.81 5.49 16.35
CA PHE A 583 42.74 6.57 16.02
C PHE A 583 43.41 7.12 17.29
N PRO A 584 44.61 7.74 17.20
CA PRO A 584 45.24 8.38 18.35
C PRO A 584 44.34 9.46 18.97
N SER A 585 44.46 9.69 20.27
CA SER A 585 43.71 10.74 20.98
C SER A 585 44.00 12.16 20.51
N SER A 586 45.10 12.37 19.75
CA SER A 586 45.39 13.63 19.05
C SER A 586 44.46 13.90 17.87
N THR A 587 43.77 12.89 17.35
CA THR A 587 42.81 13.03 16.25
C THR A 587 41.56 13.73 16.77
N ALA A 588 41.26 14.91 16.24
CA ALA A 588 40.07 15.66 16.61
C ALA A 588 38.81 15.00 16.02
N LEU A 589 37.66 15.18 16.70
CA LEU A 589 36.35 14.83 16.16
C LEU A 589 35.61 16.10 15.77
N VAL A 590 35.40 16.33 14.48
CA VAL A 590 34.70 17.50 13.94
C VAL A 590 33.24 17.15 13.68
N VAL A 591 32.31 17.95 14.20
CA VAL A 591 30.87 17.73 14.09
C VAL A 591 30.14 19.03 13.72
N GLY A 592 28.95 18.91 13.13
CA GLY A 592 28.12 20.08 12.82
C GLY A 592 27.41 20.67 14.05
N PRO A 593 26.76 21.84 13.88
CA PRO A 593 26.14 22.58 14.97
C PRO A 593 25.13 21.75 15.78
N GLY A 594 25.23 21.80 17.11
CA GLY A 594 24.30 21.14 18.03
C GLY A 594 24.52 19.65 18.27
N VAL A 595 25.42 18.99 17.52
CA VAL A 595 25.73 17.56 17.69
C VAL A 595 26.29 17.29 19.08
N LYS A 596 27.16 18.15 19.61
CA LYS A 596 27.74 17.92 20.96
C LYS A 596 26.67 17.83 22.03
N LYS A 597 25.69 18.73 21.96
CA LYS A 597 24.57 18.82 22.90
C LYS A 597 23.61 17.63 22.74
N LEU A 598 23.44 17.13 21.51
CA LEU A 598 22.58 15.99 21.23
C LEU A 598 23.20 14.67 21.71
N CYS A 599 24.49 14.47 21.43
CA CYS A 599 25.16 13.19 21.57
C CYS A 599 25.74 12.94 22.97
N TRP A 600 26.28 13.96 23.64
CA TRP A 600 27.01 13.78 24.91
C TRP A 600 26.35 14.48 26.11
N PRO A 601 26.37 13.86 27.31
CA PRO A 601 26.98 12.56 27.63
C PRO A 601 26.30 11.37 26.92
N ALA A 602 27.10 10.37 26.54
CA ALA A 602 26.72 9.26 25.67
C ALA A 602 26.71 7.92 26.45
N TYR A 603 26.53 6.79 25.79
CA TYR A 603 26.54 5.49 26.49
C TYR A 603 27.95 5.14 26.97
N PRO A 604 28.17 4.69 28.22
CA PRO A 604 27.15 4.27 29.20
C PRO A 604 26.62 5.35 30.14
N THR A 605 27.17 6.58 30.14
CA THR A 605 26.70 7.66 31.03
C THR A 605 25.22 8.01 30.80
N ASN A 606 24.77 7.94 29.55
CA ASN A 606 23.38 8.09 29.13
C ASN A 606 22.89 6.81 28.45
N PRO A 607 22.06 5.98 29.12
CA PRO A 607 21.51 4.74 28.58
C PRO A 607 20.64 4.93 27.33
N ASP A 608 20.15 6.16 27.10
CA ASP A 608 19.28 6.49 25.99
C ASP A 608 20.01 6.98 24.74
N SER A 609 21.35 7.16 24.81
CA SER A 609 22.16 7.64 23.69
C SER A 609 22.34 6.58 22.60
N LEU A 610 22.52 7.05 21.37
CA LEU A 610 22.81 6.23 20.19
C LEU A 610 24.32 6.10 19.91
N VAL A 611 25.14 6.91 20.57
CA VAL A 611 26.60 6.93 20.43
C VAL A 611 27.30 6.58 21.74
N LEU A 612 28.62 6.45 21.74
CA LEU A 612 29.43 6.03 22.88
C LEU A 612 30.20 7.21 23.52
N ASP A 613 30.42 7.17 24.83
CA ASP A 613 31.33 8.11 25.52
C ASP A 613 32.77 7.95 25.02
N THR A 614 33.14 6.71 24.67
CA THR A 614 34.44 6.36 24.09
C THR A 614 34.69 7.00 22.74
N ASP A 615 33.67 7.54 22.06
CA ASP A 615 33.80 8.24 20.77
C ASP A 615 34.46 9.61 20.91
N ILE A 616 34.48 10.22 22.10
CA ILE A 616 35.21 11.46 22.39
C ILE A 616 36.25 11.33 23.52
N GLU A 617 36.40 10.14 24.10
CA GLU A 617 37.32 9.94 25.22
C GLU A 617 38.76 10.33 24.86
N GLY A 618 39.32 11.26 25.63
CA GLY A 618 40.69 11.74 25.47
C GLY A 618 40.96 12.60 24.24
N ARG A 619 39.95 12.90 23.41
CA ARG A 619 40.11 13.67 22.15
C ARG A 619 39.33 14.99 22.15
N THR A 620 39.75 15.90 21.29
CA THR A 620 39.08 17.20 21.13
C THR A 620 37.87 17.04 20.22
N ALA A 621 36.66 17.24 20.73
CA ALA A 621 35.48 17.43 19.91
C ALA A 621 35.38 18.89 19.46
N LEU A 622 35.34 19.17 18.16
CA LEU A 622 35.19 20.48 17.55
C LEU A 622 33.78 20.57 16.93
N GLU A 623 33.01 21.59 17.32
CA GLU A 623 31.69 21.83 16.74
C GLU A 623 31.80 23.06 15.84
N ILE A 624 31.38 22.93 14.58
CA ILE A 624 31.48 24.02 13.60
C ILE A 624 30.48 25.12 13.96
N ASP A 625 30.94 26.37 13.91
CA ASP A 625 30.10 27.56 13.98
C ASP A 625 30.16 28.32 12.66
N PHE A 626 29.16 28.10 11.81
CA PHE A 626 29.03 28.78 10.52
C PHE A 626 28.81 30.31 10.66
N ALA A 627 28.34 30.79 11.82
CA ALA A 627 28.11 32.21 12.03
C ALA A 627 29.39 32.97 12.44
N ALA A 628 30.40 32.28 12.97
CA ALA A 628 31.65 32.90 13.42
C ALA A 628 32.45 33.56 12.28
N ASN A 629 32.44 32.94 11.09
CA ASN A 629 33.05 33.50 9.88
C ASN A 629 32.13 33.23 8.68
N PRO A 630 31.16 34.13 8.40
CA PRO A 630 30.15 33.89 7.37
C PRO A 630 30.77 33.72 5.98
N LEU A 631 30.72 32.49 5.48
CA LEU A 631 31.16 32.09 4.15
C LEU A 631 30.03 31.31 3.47
N ARG A 632 29.85 31.51 2.17
CA ARG A 632 28.83 30.82 1.37
C ARG A 632 29.46 30.14 0.16
N ILE A 633 29.07 28.90 -0.09
CA ILE A 633 29.33 28.18 -1.35
C ILE A 633 27.98 27.84 -1.96
N GLY A 634 27.65 28.49 -3.08
CA GLY A 634 26.28 28.47 -3.61
C GLY A 634 25.29 28.96 -2.55
N ARG A 635 24.31 28.12 -2.21
CA ARG A 635 23.29 28.39 -1.18
C ARG A 635 23.60 27.76 0.19
N PHE A 636 24.78 27.15 0.36
CA PHE A 636 25.22 26.54 1.61
C PHE A 636 25.98 27.55 2.47
N ASP A 637 25.71 27.58 3.77
CA ASP A 637 26.66 28.10 4.75
C ASP A 637 27.87 27.16 4.76
N ALA A 638 29.08 27.74 4.75
CA ALA A 638 30.30 27.01 4.51
C ALA A 638 31.37 27.33 5.56
N PHE A 639 32.22 26.35 5.83
CA PHE A 639 33.40 26.47 6.67
C PHE A 639 34.61 25.96 5.89
N ASP A 640 35.58 26.84 5.62
CA ASP A 640 36.83 26.49 4.96
C ASP A 640 37.80 25.86 5.96
N TYR A 641 37.95 24.54 5.88
CA TYR A 641 38.68 23.77 6.87
C TYR A 641 40.20 23.99 6.82
N PHE A 642 40.76 24.15 5.60
CA PHE A 642 42.20 24.42 5.42
C PHE A 642 42.52 25.91 5.36
N GLY A 643 41.53 26.77 5.09
CA GLY A 643 41.68 28.23 5.02
C GLY A 643 42.24 28.74 3.68
N ASP A 644 42.35 27.87 2.68
CA ASP A 644 42.89 28.15 1.34
C ASP A 644 41.86 27.92 0.21
N GLY A 645 40.61 27.66 0.59
CA GLY A 645 39.50 27.36 -0.30
C GLY A 645 39.58 26.01 -1.01
N SER A 646 40.37 25.06 -0.53
CA SER A 646 40.47 23.72 -1.13
C SER A 646 39.47 22.71 -0.58
N PHE A 647 38.97 22.89 0.65
CA PHE A 647 38.05 21.96 1.28
C PHE A 647 37.04 22.68 2.19
N TYR A 648 35.76 22.57 1.84
CA TYR A 648 34.67 23.20 2.58
C TYR A 648 33.78 22.15 3.23
N LEU A 649 33.40 22.40 4.49
CA LEU A 649 32.28 21.75 5.15
C LEU A 649 31.04 22.64 4.98
N LEU A 650 29.89 22.03 4.69
CA LEU A 650 28.69 22.72 4.26
C LEU A 650 27.49 22.33 5.15
N ASP A 651 26.71 23.31 5.59
CA ASP A 651 25.52 23.09 6.42
C ASP A 651 24.35 22.51 5.62
N ALA A 652 23.95 21.27 5.93
CA ALA A 652 22.98 20.49 5.16
C ALA A 652 21.83 19.95 6.04
N PRO A 653 21.02 20.83 6.68
CA PRO A 653 19.99 20.42 7.63
C PRO A 653 18.88 19.58 6.99
N GLY A 654 18.20 18.78 7.81
CA GLY A 654 17.02 18.01 7.43
C GLY A 654 17.05 16.55 7.86
N HIS A 655 18.16 15.86 7.59
CA HIS A 655 18.35 14.44 7.92
C HIS A 655 18.58 14.23 9.42
N SER A 656 19.50 15.01 10.00
CA SER A 656 19.83 14.92 11.42
C SER A 656 20.33 16.27 11.94
N VAL A 657 20.33 16.45 13.26
CA VAL A 657 20.95 17.64 13.88
C VAL A 657 22.41 17.74 13.48
N GLY A 658 22.81 18.92 13.01
CA GLY A 658 24.17 19.24 12.60
C GLY A 658 24.68 18.41 11.43
N HIS A 659 23.80 17.97 10.52
CA HIS A 659 24.19 17.26 9.31
C HIS A 659 25.08 18.13 8.40
N LEU A 660 26.21 17.57 7.99
CA LEU A 660 27.21 18.20 7.14
C LEU A 660 27.34 17.46 5.81
N THR A 661 27.64 18.24 4.78
CA THR A 661 28.24 17.74 3.53
C THR A 661 29.61 18.39 3.33
N ALA A 662 30.38 17.92 2.36
CA ALA A 662 31.67 18.53 2.05
C ALA A 662 31.89 18.75 0.55
N LEU A 663 32.69 19.75 0.21
CA LEU A 663 33.11 20.04 -1.15
C LEU A 663 34.63 20.18 -1.20
N ALA A 664 35.29 19.26 -1.90
CA ALA A 664 36.74 19.24 -2.07
C ALA A 664 37.13 19.62 -3.49
N ARG A 665 38.03 20.60 -3.65
CA ARG A 665 38.69 20.89 -4.93
C ARG A 665 39.73 19.82 -5.19
N VAL A 666 39.58 19.07 -6.28
CA VAL A 666 40.45 17.93 -6.59
C VAL A 666 41.41 18.15 -7.75
N THR A 667 41.12 19.11 -8.64
CA THR A 667 42.06 19.60 -9.65
C THR A 667 41.95 21.10 -9.81
N THR A 668 43.11 21.76 -9.99
CA THR A 668 43.18 23.16 -10.42
C THR A 668 43.38 23.23 -11.92
N ALA A 669 42.75 24.19 -12.58
CA ALA A 669 42.86 24.34 -14.03
C ALA A 669 44.28 24.74 -14.48
N ALA A 670 44.80 24.07 -15.51
CA ALA A 670 46.13 24.35 -16.05
C ALA A 670 46.24 25.74 -16.71
N ASP A 671 45.12 26.32 -17.13
CA ASP A 671 45.03 27.66 -17.71
C ASP A 671 44.87 28.78 -16.67
N GLY A 672 44.79 28.42 -15.38
CA GLY A 672 44.58 29.35 -14.28
C GLY A 672 43.18 29.92 -14.19
N ASN A 673 42.20 29.40 -14.96
CA ASN A 673 40.80 29.78 -14.83
C ASN A 673 40.11 28.96 -13.72
N PRO A 674 39.70 29.56 -12.58
CA PRO A 674 39.06 28.84 -11.49
C PRO A 674 37.73 28.15 -11.88
N GLU A 675 37.06 28.61 -12.95
CA GLU A 675 35.84 27.97 -13.47
C GLU A 675 36.10 26.56 -14.03
N HIS A 676 37.36 26.26 -14.37
CA HIS A 676 37.77 24.96 -14.89
C HIS A 676 38.25 23.99 -13.80
N ASP A 677 38.42 24.46 -12.56
CA ASP A 677 38.69 23.62 -11.40
C ASP A 677 37.60 22.56 -11.26
N SER A 678 37.96 21.37 -10.77
CA SER A 678 37.00 20.29 -10.55
C SER A 678 36.89 19.94 -9.08
N PHE A 679 35.68 19.55 -8.68
CA PHE A 679 35.31 19.32 -7.29
C PHE A 679 34.61 17.98 -7.12
N VAL A 680 34.77 17.40 -5.93
CA VAL A 680 33.97 16.26 -5.47
C VAL A 680 33.12 16.75 -4.30
N PHE A 681 31.81 16.50 -4.39
CA PHE A 681 30.85 16.78 -3.34
C PHE A 681 30.52 15.47 -2.60
N MET A 682 30.75 15.47 -1.30
CA MET A 682 30.54 14.35 -0.38
C MET A 682 29.20 14.57 0.30
N GLY A 683 28.16 13.91 -0.21
CA GLY A 683 26.77 14.24 0.10
C GLY A 683 26.18 13.56 1.33
N ALA A 684 26.87 12.58 1.92
CA ALA A 684 26.37 11.78 3.03
C ALA A 684 24.89 11.36 2.80
N ASP A 685 24.04 11.54 3.81
CA ASP A 685 22.63 11.16 3.80
C ASP A 685 21.66 12.30 3.43
N THR A 686 22.13 13.29 2.67
CA THR A 686 21.23 14.34 2.18
C THR A 686 20.07 13.80 1.34
N CYS A 687 20.28 12.65 0.68
CA CYS A 687 19.23 11.76 0.20
C CYS A 687 19.79 10.35 0.01
N HIS A 688 18.94 9.32 0.11
CA HIS A 688 19.35 7.91 0.07
C HIS A 688 19.28 7.29 -1.34
N HIS A 689 18.84 8.07 -2.35
CA HIS A 689 18.75 7.60 -3.73
C HIS A 689 18.89 8.75 -4.73
N PRO A 690 19.72 8.63 -5.79
CA PRO A 690 19.97 9.72 -6.76
C PRO A 690 18.72 10.24 -7.49
N GLY A 691 17.69 9.39 -7.62
CA GLY A 691 16.38 9.75 -8.15
C GLY A 691 15.61 10.81 -7.35
N VAL A 692 16.10 11.21 -6.17
CA VAL A 692 15.61 12.39 -5.41
C VAL A 692 16.22 13.69 -5.94
N LEU A 693 17.46 13.64 -6.46
CA LEU A 693 18.17 14.79 -7.02
C LEU A 693 17.96 14.95 -8.52
N ARG A 694 17.60 13.87 -9.23
CA ARG A 694 17.56 13.84 -10.70
C ARG A 694 16.30 13.12 -11.20
N PRO A 695 15.68 13.61 -12.29
CA PRO A 695 16.01 14.84 -13.02
C PRO A 695 15.50 16.11 -12.34
N THR A 696 15.96 17.28 -12.81
CA THR A 696 15.52 18.61 -12.36
C THR A 696 15.31 19.55 -13.54
N GLU A 697 14.83 20.78 -13.31
CA GLU A 697 14.76 21.83 -14.34
C GLU A 697 16.14 22.23 -14.89
N TYR A 698 17.19 22.11 -14.07
CA TYR A 698 18.58 22.39 -14.46
C TYR A 698 19.21 21.21 -15.20
N LEU A 699 18.75 19.99 -14.93
CA LEU A 699 19.25 18.74 -15.50
C LEU A 699 18.09 17.80 -15.85
N PRO A 700 17.36 18.05 -16.96
CA PRO A 700 16.26 17.20 -17.38
C PRO A 700 16.70 15.80 -17.80
N LEU A 701 15.78 14.84 -17.72
CA LEU A 701 15.98 13.46 -18.19
C LEU A 701 16.25 13.48 -19.71
N PRO A 702 17.41 13.02 -20.19
CA PRO A 702 17.71 13.03 -21.61
C PRO A 702 16.97 11.90 -22.33
N THR A 703 16.54 12.15 -23.57
CA THR A 703 15.90 11.15 -24.44
C THR A 703 16.77 9.91 -24.62
N VAL A 704 18.09 10.12 -24.80
CA VAL A 704 19.08 9.05 -24.97
C VAL A 704 20.02 9.02 -23.76
N LEU A 705 20.11 7.85 -23.13
CA LEU A 705 21.00 7.58 -22.01
C LEU A 705 22.21 6.76 -22.49
N SER A 706 23.42 7.23 -22.19
CA SER A 706 24.68 6.55 -22.52
C SER A 706 25.67 6.64 -21.35
N PRO A 707 26.11 5.49 -20.78
CA PRO A 707 25.66 4.13 -21.07
C PRO A 707 24.16 3.95 -20.75
N SER A 708 23.48 3.06 -21.48
CA SER A 708 22.05 2.80 -21.21
C SER A 708 21.91 2.02 -19.90
N PRO A 709 21.22 2.57 -18.87
CA PRO A 709 21.06 1.89 -17.58
C PRO A 709 20.02 0.76 -17.63
N VAL A 710 19.20 0.73 -18.67
CA VAL A 710 18.12 -0.22 -18.92
C VAL A 710 18.33 -0.92 -20.27
N LYS A 711 17.74 -2.11 -20.46
CA LYS A 711 17.84 -2.84 -21.73
C LYS A 711 17.27 -1.97 -22.88
N LEU A 712 18.02 -1.89 -23.99
CA LEU A 712 17.58 -1.18 -25.19
C LEU A 712 16.43 -1.93 -25.85
N PHE A 713 15.28 -1.28 -25.98
CA PHE A 713 14.14 -1.82 -26.70
C PHE A 713 14.22 -1.38 -28.17
N ALA A 714 13.93 -2.31 -29.11
CA ALA A 714 14.20 -2.15 -30.54
C ALA A 714 13.56 -0.91 -31.22
N HIS A 715 12.63 -0.22 -30.55
CA HIS A 715 11.87 0.91 -31.09
C HIS A 715 11.63 2.08 -30.11
N SER A 716 12.27 2.11 -28.93
CA SER A 716 12.05 3.17 -27.94
C SER A 716 13.36 3.64 -27.32
N CYS A 717 13.53 4.96 -27.18
CA CYS A 717 14.67 5.53 -26.47
C CYS A 717 14.50 5.35 -24.95
N PRO A 718 15.57 4.99 -24.20
CA PRO A 718 15.49 4.76 -22.76
C PRO A 718 14.86 5.90 -21.95
N GLY A 719 15.13 7.16 -22.31
CA GLY A 719 14.58 8.33 -21.63
C GLY A 719 13.06 8.44 -21.74
N ASP A 720 12.50 8.21 -22.93
CA ASP A 720 11.04 8.29 -23.16
C ASP A 720 10.26 7.23 -22.38
N VAL A 721 10.90 6.08 -22.15
CA VAL A 721 10.32 4.97 -21.40
C VAL A 721 10.34 5.28 -19.90
N LEU A 722 11.47 5.81 -19.40
CA LEU A 722 11.63 6.21 -18.00
C LEU A 722 10.74 7.40 -17.63
N GLN A 723 10.50 8.35 -18.54
CA GLN A 723 9.61 9.49 -18.32
C GLN A 723 8.20 9.04 -17.89
N ARG A 724 7.70 7.92 -18.41
CA ARG A 724 6.38 7.37 -18.06
C ARG A 724 6.28 6.88 -16.61
N LEU A 725 7.40 6.65 -15.94
CA LEU A 725 7.45 6.24 -14.54
C LEU A 725 7.43 7.45 -13.58
N GLN A 726 7.61 8.67 -14.08
CA GLN A 726 7.61 9.87 -13.25
C GLN A 726 6.19 10.24 -12.80
N PRO A 727 6.00 10.80 -11.59
CA PRO A 727 4.67 11.11 -11.03
C PRO A 727 3.75 11.93 -11.94
N ASN A 728 4.33 12.81 -12.78
CA ASN A 728 3.62 13.68 -13.72
C ASN A 728 4.07 13.52 -15.19
N GLU A 729 4.85 12.47 -15.50
CA GLU A 729 5.51 12.33 -16.81
C GLU A 729 6.32 13.57 -17.23
N ASN A 730 6.90 14.29 -16.25
CA ASN A 730 7.64 15.53 -16.48
C ASN A 730 9.16 15.26 -16.41
N PRO A 731 9.92 15.41 -17.51
CA PRO A 731 11.35 15.10 -17.53
C PRO A 731 12.20 16.05 -16.68
N ALA A 732 11.62 17.11 -16.12
CA ALA A 732 12.27 18.04 -15.19
C ALA A 732 11.94 17.77 -13.71
N GLU A 733 11.20 16.70 -13.39
CA GLU A 733 10.84 16.35 -12.01
C GLU A 733 11.51 15.06 -11.54
N ALA A 734 12.05 15.08 -10.33
CA ALA A 734 12.70 13.94 -9.70
C ALA A 734 11.77 12.72 -9.64
N PHE A 735 12.34 11.51 -9.69
CA PHE A 735 11.57 10.27 -9.57
C PHE A 735 10.99 10.09 -8.16
N PHE A 736 11.72 10.57 -7.14
CA PHE A 736 11.39 10.39 -5.74
C PHE A 736 11.46 11.71 -4.96
N THR A 737 10.90 11.68 -3.75
CA THR A 737 11.08 12.71 -2.73
C THR A 737 11.70 12.08 -1.48
N VAL A 738 12.33 12.88 -0.63
CA VAL A 738 12.79 12.41 0.68
C VAL A 738 11.63 11.92 1.54
N SER A 739 11.85 10.83 2.28
CA SER A 739 10.87 10.22 3.17
C SER A 739 10.69 11.07 4.44
N PRO A 740 9.45 11.39 4.86
CA PRO A 740 9.22 12.11 6.12
C PRO A 740 9.59 11.30 7.37
N ILE A 741 9.82 9.98 7.23
CA ILE A 741 10.21 9.10 8.34
C ILE A 741 11.72 9.18 8.60
N LEU A 742 12.52 9.23 7.53
CA LEU A 742 13.99 9.30 7.62
C LEU A 742 14.50 10.73 7.80
N PHE A 743 13.71 11.74 7.39
CA PHE A 743 14.07 13.14 7.46
C PHE A 743 13.14 13.87 8.45
N PRO A 744 13.49 13.91 9.75
CA PRO A 744 12.65 14.46 10.82
C PRO A 744 12.33 15.95 10.62
N ASP A 745 13.22 16.71 9.98
CA ASP A 745 12.93 18.06 9.47
C ASP A 745 12.79 18.02 7.95
N HIS A 746 11.60 17.60 7.51
CA HIS A 746 11.30 17.32 6.11
C HIS A 746 11.41 18.57 5.21
N GLU A 747 11.01 19.75 5.72
CA GLU A 747 11.11 20.99 4.94
C GLU A 747 12.57 21.42 4.74
N ALA A 748 13.39 21.35 5.79
CA ALA A 748 14.81 21.63 5.66
C ALA A 748 15.51 20.62 4.74
N ALA A 749 15.14 19.34 4.81
CA ALA A 749 15.68 18.30 3.92
C ALA A 749 15.36 18.57 2.45
N LEU A 750 14.11 18.91 2.13
CA LEU A 750 13.71 19.31 0.78
C LEU A 750 14.50 20.52 0.28
N GLU A 751 14.76 21.48 1.16
CA GLU A 751 15.56 22.65 0.80
C GLU A 751 17.02 22.30 0.55
N THR A 752 17.63 21.46 1.39
CA THR A 752 18.97 20.91 1.17
C THR A 752 19.07 20.17 -0.16
N VAL A 753 18.10 19.31 -0.49
CA VAL A 753 18.01 18.62 -1.79
C VAL A 753 17.99 19.61 -2.96
N ARG A 754 17.22 20.70 -2.87
CA ARG A 754 17.20 21.74 -3.91
C ARG A 754 18.56 22.42 -4.07
N LYS A 755 19.28 22.67 -2.97
CA LYS A 755 20.62 23.29 -3.03
C LYS A 755 21.61 22.36 -3.74
N ILE A 756 21.54 21.05 -3.48
CA ILE A 756 22.40 20.05 -4.14
C ILE A 756 22.04 19.90 -5.61
N ALA A 757 20.75 19.96 -5.98
CA ALA A 757 20.33 19.87 -7.37
C ALA A 757 20.99 20.94 -8.28
N GLU A 758 21.25 22.13 -7.76
CA GLU A 758 22.02 23.17 -8.46
C GLU A 758 23.50 22.79 -8.64
N LEU A 759 24.13 22.27 -7.58
CA LEU A 759 25.53 21.80 -7.65
C LEU A 759 25.66 20.60 -8.59
N ASP A 760 24.68 19.71 -8.59
CA ASP A 760 24.65 18.52 -9.43
C ASP A 760 24.56 18.85 -10.93
N ALA A 761 23.89 19.95 -11.26
CA ALA A 761 23.83 20.45 -12.64
C ALA A 761 25.20 20.96 -13.13
N ALA A 762 26.08 21.45 -12.24
CA ALA A 762 27.36 22.03 -12.59
C ALA A 762 28.34 20.98 -13.18
N ASP A 763 28.95 21.30 -14.32
CA ASP A 763 29.80 20.35 -15.05
C ASP A 763 31.14 20.02 -14.40
N ASN A 764 31.55 20.83 -13.44
CA ASN A 764 32.80 20.70 -12.73
C ASN A 764 32.64 20.17 -11.30
N ILE A 765 31.46 19.69 -10.91
CA ILE A 765 31.19 19.09 -9.60
C ILE A 765 30.70 17.64 -9.80
N PHE A 766 31.32 16.69 -9.10
CA PHE A 766 30.88 15.30 -9.05
C PHE A 766 30.26 14.98 -7.69
N ILE A 767 28.95 14.70 -7.68
CA ILE A 767 28.19 14.34 -6.48
C ILE A 767 28.35 12.85 -6.17
N ILE A 768 28.76 12.54 -4.94
CA ILE A 768 28.81 11.18 -4.39
C ILE A 768 27.96 11.17 -3.11
N LEU A 769 26.84 10.43 -3.15
CA LEU A 769 25.96 10.21 -1.99
C LEU A 769 26.38 8.93 -1.28
N ALA A 770 26.18 8.85 0.04
CA ALA A 770 26.63 7.70 0.83
C ALA A 770 26.08 6.38 0.29
N HIS A 771 24.78 6.33 0.02
CA HIS A 771 24.07 5.10 -0.35
C HIS A 771 23.86 4.91 -1.87
N ASP A 772 24.64 5.59 -2.71
CA ASP A 772 24.56 5.38 -4.17
C ASP A 772 25.27 4.09 -4.59
N GLU A 773 24.54 2.97 -4.60
CA GLU A 773 25.04 1.67 -5.09
C GLU A 773 25.35 1.70 -6.60
N SER A 774 24.73 2.61 -7.36
CA SER A 774 24.86 2.64 -8.83
C SER A 774 26.28 2.98 -9.30
N ILE A 775 27.06 3.68 -8.46
CA ILE A 775 28.42 4.13 -8.78
C ILE A 775 29.53 3.26 -8.19
N LYS A 776 29.20 2.32 -7.28
CA LYS A 776 30.16 1.53 -6.49
C LYS A 776 31.26 0.84 -7.29
N ASN A 777 30.90 0.31 -8.46
CA ASN A 777 31.83 -0.41 -9.36
C ASN A 777 32.35 0.46 -10.51
N HIS A 778 32.10 1.78 -10.46
CA HIS A 778 32.40 2.73 -11.54
C HIS A 778 33.28 3.91 -11.09
N ILE A 779 33.63 3.96 -9.81
CA ILE A 779 34.53 4.98 -9.26
C ILE A 779 35.80 4.35 -8.69
N ASP A 780 36.87 5.12 -8.65
CA ASP A 780 38.11 4.71 -8.00
C ASP A 780 37.91 4.73 -6.48
N LEU A 781 38.23 3.60 -5.83
CA LEU A 781 38.25 3.46 -4.38
C LEU A 781 39.70 3.44 -3.87
N PHE A 782 39.88 3.78 -2.59
CA PHE A 782 41.18 3.73 -1.94
C PHE A 782 41.88 2.37 -2.21
N PRO A 783 43.16 2.36 -2.62
CA PRO A 783 44.13 3.46 -2.56
C PRO A 783 44.17 4.40 -3.78
N HIS A 784 43.30 4.24 -4.76
CA HIS A 784 43.31 5.07 -5.96
C HIS A 784 42.59 6.40 -5.71
N PRO A 785 43.20 7.56 -6.06
CA PRO A 785 42.55 8.85 -5.90
C PRO A 785 41.49 9.06 -6.97
N ILE A 786 40.37 9.69 -6.59
CA ILE A 786 39.29 10.05 -7.50
C ILE A 786 39.50 11.43 -8.18
N ASN A 787 40.67 12.05 -7.95
CA ASN A 787 40.91 13.45 -8.33
C ASN A 787 40.74 13.73 -9.83
N ASP A 788 41.06 12.76 -10.69
CA ASP A 788 40.98 12.89 -12.15
C ASP A 788 39.62 12.45 -12.73
N TRP A 789 38.56 12.38 -11.91
CA TRP A 789 37.21 11.96 -12.33
C TRP A 789 36.69 12.69 -13.57
N LYS A 790 37.00 13.99 -13.70
CA LYS A 790 36.55 14.84 -14.81
C LYS A 790 37.23 14.44 -16.11
N ALA A 791 38.53 14.15 -16.07
CA ALA A 791 39.31 13.67 -17.22
C ALA A 791 38.90 12.24 -17.62
N LYS A 792 38.57 11.39 -16.65
CA LYS A 792 38.03 10.04 -16.87
C LYS A 792 36.57 10.02 -17.33
N GLY A 793 35.87 11.16 -17.26
CA GLY A 793 34.45 11.26 -17.61
C GLY A 793 33.52 10.50 -16.67
N LEU A 794 33.93 10.24 -15.41
CA LEU A 794 33.17 9.39 -14.49
C LEU A 794 31.75 9.91 -14.26
N ARG A 795 31.60 11.21 -14.01
CA ARG A 795 30.29 11.87 -13.82
C ARG A 795 29.32 11.59 -14.97
N SER A 796 29.75 11.71 -16.23
CA SER A 796 28.88 11.44 -17.38
C SER A 796 28.50 9.97 -17.51
N GLN A 797 29.40 9.06 -17.14
CA GLN A 797 29.19 7.62 -17.24
C GLN A 797 28.27 7.09 -16.15
N THR A 798 28.27 7.72 -14.97
CA THR A 798 27.57 7.22 -13.78
C THR A 798 26.25 7.92 -13.48
N ARG A 799 26.07 9.17 -13.92
CA ARG A 799 24.96 10.06 -13.52
C ARG A 799 23.56 9.43 -13.55
N TRP A 800 23.28 8.59 -14.55
CA TRP A 800 21.97 7.98 -14.76
C TRP A 800 21.93 6.48 -14.50
N LEU A 801 23.00 5.89 -13.95
CA LEU A 801 23.06 4.44 -13.72
C LEU A 801 22.02 3.95 -12.71
N PHE A 802 21.62 4.80 -11.75
CA PHE A 802 20.54 4.51 -10.81
C PHE A 802 19.21 4.14 -11.49
N CYS A 803 18.98 4.59 -12.73
CA CYS A 803 17.75 4.25 -13.46
C CYS A 803 17.63 2.75 -13.76
N LYS A 804 18.71 1.97 -13.55
CA LYS A 804 18.68 0.51 -13.62
C LYS A 804 17.69 -0.09 -12.62
N ASP A 805 17.43 0.57 -11.50
CA ASP A 805 16.51 0.09 -10.46
C ASP A 805 15.06 0.00 -10.97
N PHE A 806 14.74 0.72 -12.05
CA PHE A 806 13.44 0.65 -12.71
C PHE A 806 13.31 -0.51 -13.71
N SER A 807 14.36 -1.32 -13.93
CA SER A 807 14.37 -2.35 -14.99
C SER A 807 13.21 -3.34 -14.86
N ASN A 808 12.86 -3.77 -13.65
CA ASN A 808 11.76 -4.70 -13.42
C ASN A 808 10.40 -4.07 -13.76
N ALA A 809 10.16 -2.83 -13.32
CA ALA A 809 8.94 -2.09 -13.65
C ALA A 809 8.79 -1.89 -15.17
N LEU A 810 9.90 -1.73 -15.88
CA LEU A 810 9.93 -1.62 -17.34
C LEU A 810 9.72 -2.95 -18.06
N ASP A 811 10.27 -4.05 -17.54
CA ASP A 811 10.06 -5.39 -18.10
C ASP A 811 8.60 -5.82 -17.94
N GLU A 812 7.96 -5.49 -16.80
CA GLU A 812 6.53 -5.73 -16.55
C GLU A 812 5.60 -4.91 -17.45
N ALA A 813 5.91 -3.62 -17.67
CA ALA A 813 5.12 -2.77 -18.55
C ALA A 813 5.10 -3.24 -20.02
N ASN A 814 6.10 -4.02 -20.45
CA ASN A 814 6.34 -4.41 -21.84
C ASN A 814 6.00 -5.87 -22.18
N SER A 815 5.93 -6.78 -21.20
CA SER A 815 5.72 -8.21 -21.46
C SER A 815 4.39 -8.53 -22.15
N GLY A 816 3.45 -7.58 -22.22
CA GLY A 816 2.16 -7.81 -22.87
C GLY A 816 1.33 -8.89 -22.18
N GLU A 817 1.82 -9.47 -21.08
CA GLU A 817 0.97 -9.96 -20.01
C GLU A 817 0.17 -8.74 -19.60
N SER A 818 -1.05 -8.71 -20.08
CA SER A 818 -1.99 -7.68 -19.72
C SER A 818 -1.86 -7.46 -18.22
N LEU A 819 -1.68 -6.20 -17.83
CA LEU A 819 -2.43 -5.59 -16.76
C LEU A 819 -3.93 -5.87 -17.01
N THR A 820 -4.37 -7.12 -16.94
CA THR A 820 -5.73 -7.45 -16.56
C THR A 820 -5.90 -7.35 -15.05
N GLY A 821 -4.82 -7.07 -14.30
CA GLY A 821 -4.81 -6.29 -13.08
C GLY A 821 -4.13 -4.94 -13.32
N ASP A 822 -4.90 -3.90 -13.66
CA ASP A 822 -4.42 -2.51 -13.78
C ASP A 822 -4.01 -1.97 -12.40
N GLY A 823 -2.75 -2.22 -12.03
CA GLY A 823 -2.05 -1.61 -10.92
C GLY A 823 -1.07 -0.55 -11.41
N ALA A 824 -1.53 0.44 -12.17
CA ALA A 824 -0.81 1.72 -12.25
C ALA A 824 -1.14 2.55 -11.00
N GLY A 825 -0.77 2.01 -9.83
CA GLY A 825 -0.38 2.85 -8.73
C GLY A 825 0.89 3.55 -9.17
N ALA A 826 1.10 4.80 -8.74
CA ALA A 826 2.46 5.28 -8.63
C ALA A 826 3.25 4.15 -7.95
N VAL A 827 4.35 3.69 -8.56
CA VAL A 827 5.32 2.89 -7.85
C VAL A 827 5.81 3.83 -6.75
N SER A 828 5.10 3.83 -5.63
CA SER A 828 5.59 4.28 -4.36
C SER A 828 6.68 3.28 -4.02
N VAL A 829 7.86 3.50 -4.60
CA VAL A 829 9.11 3.10 -3.96
C VAL A 829 9.21 4.00 -2.74
N THR A 830 8.34 3.77 -1.75
CA THR A 830 8.74 4.02 -0.37
C THR A 830 9.91 3.07 -0.20
N ALA A 831 11.12 3.63 -0.10
CA ALA A 831 12.24 2.93 0.47
C ALA A 831 11.77 2.45 1.85
N SER A 832 11.29 1.22 1.92
CA SER A 832 11.11 0.49 3.15
C SER A 832 12.51 0.10 3.59
N ASN A 833 12.85 0.53 4.81
CA ASN A 833 14.14 0.33 5.48
C ASN A 833 14.75 -1.07 5.28
#